data_AF-A0A923HHX6-F1
#
_entry.id   AF-A0A923HHX6-F1
#
_cell.length_a   1.000
_cell.length_b   1.000
_cell.length_c   1.000
_cell.angle_alpha   90.00
_cell.angle_beta   90.00
_cell.angle_gamma   90.00
#
_symmetry.space_group_name_H-M   'P 1'
#
loop_
_entity.id
_entity.type
_entity.pdbx_description
1 polymer ?
#
loop_
_entity_poly.entity_id
_entity_poly.type
_entity_poly.pdbx_seq_one_letter_code
_entity_poly.pdbx_strand_id
1 'polypeptide(L)'
;MSESTPIITFSDLQLSAPLLRALQDVGYETPSPIQAATIPILLDNRDVLGQAQTGTGKTASFALPILSRLDIRQTTPQALVLAPTRELAIQVAEAFQTYARHIPGFHVLPIYGGQSYGPQLSALRRGVHVVVGTPGRVIDHLDKGSLDLSKIKTLVLDEADEMLRMGFIDDVERILQETPEGRQTALFSATMPSAIKRIAQTYLNKPAEVTIAAKTGTADNIRQRYWLVSGMHKLDALTRILEAETFDGMIIFARTKLGTEELAAKLDARGFSVAAINGDINQQQRERTIQQLKDGKIDILVATDVAARGLDVERISHVINYDVPYDPESYTHRIGRTGRAGRSGEAILFITPREKNLLKAIERATRQPVSPLELPTIQTVNNVRIARFKDQISTALAEGGLDEYTSLIEDYEREHNIPAIEIAAALAKMARGDEPLLLDKNRKEVKSDDSWRDERPARNDRGDRGDRGDRPGRDRGDRFEREDRSVRREHSPRTAEPGMQTYRIAVGHEHGVKPGNIVGAIANEANIESKFIGRIDIYDDYTILDLPDDLPADMLDHLKSVRVAGQSLRISAEKAGGSTSAPARSPRSEPRAERTERTERAPRIADAAPGSRMNQVVERAFSAPDEDDRPAKPKKEKASKGKVSVPMQTYRIEVGKADTVTPANIVGAIANEAGMEAKYIGRIDIFDNHSTLDLPVGMPPELLAQLKGVWVAGKQIKISPVGEPTSGGVAHDFPAGQKKSGGDRRVLEKAAGKPGARSDSRSDSKPAGKFSNGRPSKFDKDSGTTRRKPSK
;
A
#
# COMPACT_ATOMS: atom_id res chain seq x y z
N MET A 1 -18.03 -41.80 -29.72
CA MET A 1 -16.62 -41.39 -29.56
C MET A 1 -16.58 -40.29 -28.52
N SER A 2 -16.11 -40.62 -27.32
CA SER A 2 -15.72 -39.68 -26.28
C SER A 2 -14.25 -39.94 -26.04
N GLU A 3 -13.37 -39.11 -26.59
CA GLU A 3 -11.94 -39.19 -26.34
C GLU A 3 -11.70 -38.90 -24.85
N SER A 4 -11.52 -39.96 -24.07
CA SER A 4 -11.02 -39.87 -22.70
C SER A 4 -9.56 -39.42 -22.77
N THR A 5 -9.32 -38.12 -22.57
CA THR A 5 -7.96 -37.59 -22.42
C THR A 5 -7.31 -38.30 -21.23
N PRO A 6 -6.13 -38.94 -21.37
CA PRO A 6 -5.52 -39.68 -20.28
C PRO A 6 -5.24 -38.75 -19.09
N ILE A 7 -5.62 -39.17 -17.88
CA ILE A 7 -5.38 -38.43 -16.64
C ILE A 7 -3.88 -38.49 -16.37
N ILE A 8 -3.18 -37.38 -16.61
CA ILE A 8 -1.75 -37.23 -16.32
C ILE A 8 -1.57 -37.21 -14.80
N THR A 9 -0.64 -38.03 -14.29
CA THR A 9 -0.23 -38.06 -12.88
C THR A 9 1.14 -37.43 -12.70
N PHE A 10 1.53 -37.08 -11.46
CA PHE A 10 2.88 -36.58 -11.19
C PHE A 10 3.98 -37.59 -11.52
N SER A 11 3.68 -38.90 -11.43
CA SER A 11 4.61 -39.96 -11.81
C SER A 11 4.93 -39.96 -13.31
N ASP A 12 4.03 -39.44 -14.14
CA ASP A 12 4.24 -39.33 -15.59
C ASP A 12 5.16 -38.15 -15.97
N LEU A 13 5.42 -37.23 -15.03
CA LEU A 13 6.22 -36.02 -15.26
C LEU A 13 7.73 -36.23 -15.05
N GLN A 14 8.19 -37.47 -14.89
CA GLN A 14 9.61 -37.83 -14.75
C GLN A 14 10.35 -37.10 -13.61
N LEU A 15 9.65 -36.79 -12.51
CA LEU A 15 10.25 -36.21 -11.31
C LEU A 15 11.05 -37.26 -10.54
N SER A 16 12.07 -36.80 -9.79
CA SER A 16 12.89 -37.69 -8.95
C SER A 16 12.06 -38.37 -7.85
N ALA A 17 12.44 -39.59 -7.45
CA ALA A 17 11.72 -40.35 -6.42
C ALA A 17 11.57 -39.62 -5.08
N PRO A 18 12.56 -38.85 -4.58
CA PRO A 18 12.39 -38.03 -3.36
C PRO A 18 11.28 -36.98 -3.50
N LEU A 19 11.13 -36.36 -4.67
CA LEU A 19 10.09 -35.36 -4.92
C LEU A 19 8.71 -35.99 -5.01
N LEU A 20 8.57 -37.13 -5.69
CA LEU A 20 7.30 -37.86 -5.75
C LEU A 20 6.79 -38.24 -4.35
N ARG A 21 7.70 -38.66 -3.47
CA ARG A 21 7.37 -38.93 -2.05
C ARG A 21 6.93 -37.67 -1.31
N ALA A 22 7.61 -36.54 -1.52
CA ALA A 22 7.21 -35.28 -0.90
C ALA A 22 5.82 -34.83 -1.37
N LEU A 23 5.51 -35.00 -2.65
CA LEU A 23 4.20 -34.69 -3.22
C LEU A 23 3.09 -35.55 -2.60
N GLN A 24 3.35 -36.85 -2.37
CA GLN A 24 2.42 -37.73 -1.67
C GLN A 24 2.18 -37.28 -0.21
N ASP A 25 3.24 -36.90 0.52
CA ASP A 25 3.13 -36.43 1.91
C ASP A 25 2.31 -35.12 2.01
N VAL A 26 2.38 -34.26 0.98
CA VAL A 26 1.59 -33.02 0.89
C VAL A 26 0.14 -33.31 0.45
N GLY A 27 -0.14 -34.49 -0.11
CA GLY A 27 -1.46 -34.88 -0.63
C GLY A 27 -1.74 -34.43 -2.06
N TYR A 28 -0.69 -34.24 -2.88
CA TYR A 28 -0.86 -33.90 -4.30
C TYR A 28 -1.18 -35.16 -5.11
N GLU A 29 -2.41 -35.23 -5.64
CA GLU A 29 -2.86 -36.38 -6.44
C GLU A 29 -2.59 -36.18 -7.93
N THR A 30 -3.08 -35.08 -8.50
CA THR A 30 -2.98 -34.78 -9.94
C THR A 30 -2.38 -33.40 -10.19
N PRO A 31 -1.47 -33.26 -11.16
CA PRO A 31 -0.92 -31.96 -11.53
C PRO A 31 -2.00 -31.03 -12.09
N SER A 32 -1.94 -29.77 -11.71
CA SER A 32 -2.78 -28.73 -12.30
C SER A 32 -2.44 -28.52 -13.79
N PRO A 33 -3.32 -27.90 -14.59
CA PRO A 33 -3.05 -27.67 -16.02
C PRO A 33 -1.75 -26.92 -16.29
N ILE A 34 -1.40 -25.93 -15.45
CA ILE A 34 -0.14 -25.20 -15.59
C ILE A 34 1.05 -26.11 -15.23
N GLN A 35 0.94 -26.96 -14.21
CA GLN A 35 1.99 -27.90 -13.81
C GLN A 35 2.25 -28.94 -14.90
N ALA A 36 1.19 -29.60 -15.40
CA ALA A 36 1.30 -30.61 -16.45
C ALA A 36 1.92 -30.05 -17.74
N ALA A 37 1.62 -28.79 -18.08
CA ALA A 37 2.13 -28.16 -19.30
C ALA A 37 3.57 -27.62 -19.15
N THR A 38 3.97 -27.13 -17.97
CA THR A 38 5.26 -26.44 -17.79
C THR A 38 6.37 -27.32 -17.22
N ILE A 39 6.06 -28.29 -16.35
CA ILE A 39 7.08 -29.12 -15.70
C ILE A 39 7.95 -29.88 -16.71
N PRO A 40 7.40 -30.58 -17.73
CA PRO A 40 8.23 -31.28 -18.71
C PRO A 40 9.16 -30.33 -19.48
N ILE A 41 8.65 -29.17 -19.89
CA ILE A 41 9.42 -28.16 -20.63
C ILE A 41 10.58 -27.63 -19.79
N LEU A 42 10.35 -27.40 -18.50
CA LEU A 42 11.38 -26.94 -17.57
C LEU A 42 12.42 -28.03 -17.30
N LEU A 43 12.01 -29.31 -17.21
CA LEU A 43 12.93 -30.43 -17.09
C LEU A 43 13.83 -30.58 -18.33
N ASP A 44 13.31 -30.29 -19.52
CA ASP A 44 14.04 -30.24 -20.79
C ASP A 44 14.99 -29.03 -20.92
N ASN A 45 15.13 -28.23 -19.86
CA ASN A 45 15.99 -27.05 -19.81
C ASN A 45 15.62 -25.96 -20.85
N ARG A 46 14.35 -25.88 -21.24
CA ARG A 46 13.83 -24.82 -22.11
C ARG A 46 13.26 -23.66 -21.30
N ASP A 47 13.37 -22.45 -21.82
CA ASP A 47 12.72 -21.28 -21.23
C ASP A 47 11.21 -21.37 -21.34
N VAL A 48 10.51 -20.82 -20.37
CA VAL A 48 9.05 -20.86 -20.28
C VAL A 48 8.48 -19.48 -20.01
N LEU A 49 7.45 -19.12 -20.78
CA LEU A 49 6.56 -18.02 -20.47
C LEU A 49 5.20 -18.60 -20.04
N GLY A 50 4.98 -18.68 -18.73
CA GLY A 50 3.77 -19.23 -18.13
C GLY A 50 2.76 -18.14 -17.81
N GLN A 51 1.68 -18.05 -18.59
CA GLN A 51 0.57 -17.16 -18.28
C GLN A 51 -0.54 -17.91 -17.54
N ALA A 52 -0.67 -17.64 -16.23
CA ALA A 52 -1.70 -18.24 -15.38
C ALA A 52 -2.02 -17.38 -14.15
N GLN A 53 -3.27 -17.44 -13.68
CA GLN A 53 -3.75 -16.74 -12.49
C GLN A 53 -3.11 -17.28 -11.20
N THR A 54 -3.21 -16.51 -10.13
CA THR A 54 -2.81 -16.93 -8.77
C THR A 54 -3.63 -18.15 -8.32
N GLY A 55 -3.05 -18.99 -7.47
CA GLY A 55 -3.71 -20.21 -6.98
C GLY A 55 -3.79 -21.38 -7.97
N THR A 56 -3.28 -21.23 -9.21
CA THR A 56 -3.25 -22.33 -10.21
C THR A 56 -2.12 -23.34 -9.98
N GLY A 57 -1.29 -23.15 -8.95
CA GLY A 57 -0.17 -24.05 -8.63
C GLY A 57 1.16 -23.68 -9.30
N LYS A 58 1.33 -22.43 -9.76
CA LYS A 58 2.56 -21.90 -10.39
C LYS A 58 3.83 -22.16 -9.59
N THR A 59 3.78 -22.05 -8.27
CA THR A 59 4.95 -22.27 -7.41
C THR A 59 5.51 -23.70 -7.57
N ALA A 60 4.65 -24.72 -7.58
CA ALA A 60 5.09 -26.10 -7.80
C ALA A 60 5.58 -26.32 -9.24
N SER A 61 4.99 -25.62 -10.23
CA SER A 61 5.38 -25.70 -11.63
C SER A 61 6.86 -25.42 -11.86
N PHE A 62 7.44 -24.43 -11.17
CA PHE A 62 8.87 -24.14 -11.27
C PHE A 62 9.71 -24.77 -10.17
N ALA A 63 9.18 -24.93 -8.95
CA ALA A 63 9.97 -25.45 -7.83
C ALA A 63 10.37 -26.92 -8.02
N LEU A 64 9.45 -27.77 -8.50
CA LEU A 64 9.70 -29.19 -8.72
C LEU A 64 10.81 -29.46 -9.76
N PRO A 65 10.76 -28.89 -10.98
CA PRO A 65 11.84 -29.10 -11.95
C PRO A 65 13.17 -28.51 -11.51
N ILE A 66 13.17 -27.37 -10.80
CA ILE A 66 14.39 -26.81 -10.20
C ILE A 66 15.00 -27.81 -9.23
N LEU A 67 14.22 -28.29 -8.26
CA LEU A 67 14.69 -29.27 -7.27
C LEU A 67 15.19 -30.56 -7.91
N SER A 68 14.56 -31.02 -8.98
CA SER A 68 14.94 -32.25 -9.68
C SER A 68 16.29 -32.13 -10.41
N ARG A 69 16.74 -30.91 -10.74
CA ARG A 69 17.98 -30.63 -11.49
C ARG A 69 19.13 -30.09 -10.62
N LEU A 70 18.90 -29.87 -9.32
CA LEU A 70 19.93 -29.36 -8.41
C LEU A 70 21.05 -30.36 -8.15
N ASP A 71 22.29 -29.87 -8.10
CA ASP A 71 23.42 -30.63 -7.53
C ASP A 71 23.61 -30.21 -6.07
N ILE A 72 23.19 -31.07 -5.14
CA ILE A 72 23.25 -30.80 -3.69
C ILE A 72 24.69 -30.72 -3.15
N ARG A 73 25.68 -31.21 -3.90
CA ARG A 73 27.09 -31.09 -3.49
C ARG A 73 27.64 -29.68 -3.69
N GLN A 74 26.98 -28.90 -4.55
CA GLN A 74 27.36 -27.53 -4.84
C GLN A 74 26.57 -26.57 -3.92
N THR A 75 27.25 -26.01 -2.93
CA THR A 75 26.66 -25.13 -1.91
C THR A 75 26.57 -23.66 -2.32
N THR A 76 26.88 -23.33 -3.58
CA THR A 76 26.64 -22.00 -4.15
C THR A 76 25.24 -21.93 -4.78
N PRO A 77 24.61 -20.74 -4.83
CA PRO A 77 23.30 -20.57 -5.43
C PRO A 77 23.27 -21.09 -6.88
N GLN A 78 22.31 -21.98 -7.16
CA GLN A 78 22.07 -22.57 -8.48
C GLN A 78 20.74 -22.11 -9.08
N ALA A 79 19.78 -21.67 -8.26
CA ALA A 79 18.55 -21.06 -8.73
C ALA A 79 18.22 -19.77 -7.98
N LEU A 80 17.70 -18.79 -8.71
CA LEU A 80 17.21 -17.52 -8.19
C LEU A 80 15.74 -17.36 -8.57
N VAL A 81 14.88 -17.13 -7.59
CA VAL A 81 13.47 -16.80 -7.81
C VAL A 81 13.21 -15.38 -7.33
N LEU A 82 12.80 -14.50 -8.25
CA LEU A 82 12.38 -13.15 -7.92
C LEU A 82 10.88 -13.13 -7.66
N ALA A 83 10.51 -12.56 -6.51
CA ALA A 83 9.12 -12.37 -6.10
C ALA A 83 8.86 -10.89 -5.76
N PRO A 84 7.67 -10.34 -6.04
CA PRO A 84 7.35 -8.92 -5.82
C PRO A 84 7.33 -8.52 -4.34
N THR A 85 6.96 -9.44 -3.44
CA THR A 85 6.81 -9.16 -2.01
C THR A 85 7.60 -10.14 -1.15
N ARG A 86 7.83 -9.75 0.10
CA ARG A 86 8.59 -10.56 1.07
C ARG A 86 7.81 -11.82 1.42
N GLU A 87 6.51 -11.68 1.56
CA GLU A 87 5.55 -12.72 1.92
C GLU A 87 5.51 -13.79 0.85
N LEU A 88 5.46 -13.38 -0.43
CA LEU A 88 5.55 -14.33 -1.53
C LEU A 88 6.94 -14.98 -1.57
N ALA A 89 8.02 -14.24 -1.31
CA ALA A 89 9.35 -14.83 -1.24
C ALA A 89 9.48 -15.89 -0.11
N ILE A 90 8.89 -15.64 1.06
CA ILE A 90 8.82 -16.58 2.18
C ILE A 90 7.98 -17.80 1.78
N GLN A 91 6.80 -17.61 1.21
CA GLN A 91 5.91 -18.70 0.78
C GLN A 91 6.56 -19.61 -0.26
N VAL A 92 7.21 -19.01 -1.25
CA VAL A 92 7.93 -19.77 -2.27
C VAL A 92 9.08 -20.53 -1.62
N ALA A 93 9.83 -19.92 -0.69
CA ALA A 93 10.89 -20.62 0.05
C ALA A 93 10.35 -21.77 0.93
N GLU A 94 9.24 -21.58 1.63
CA GLU A 94 8.55 -22.63 2.40
C GLU A 94 8.07 -23.78 1.50
N ALA A 95 7.56 -23.46 0.31
CA ALA A 95 7.18 -24.46 -0.69
C ALA A 95 8.40 -25.27 -1.15
N PHE A 96 9.53 -24.62 -1.47
CA PHE A 96 10.79 -25.30 -1.78
C PHE A 96 11.22 -26.22 -0.63
N GLN A 97 11.18 -25.74 0.62
CA GLN A 97 11.55 -26.54 1.79
C GLN A 97 10.62 -27.75 1.97
N THR A 98 9.33 -27.57 1.71
CA THR A 98 8.32 -28.63 1.79
C THR A 98 8.56 -29.71 0.74
N TYR A 99 8.74 -29.32 -0.52
CA TYR A 99 9.01 -30.27 -1.62
C TYR A 99 10.38 -30.95 -1.48
N ALA A 100 11.36 -30.27 -0.90
CA ALA A 100 12.70 -30.80 -0.67
C ALA A 100 12.85 -31.62 0.63
N ARG A 101 11.76 -31.93 1.36
CA ARG A 101 11.82 -32.62 2.66
C ARG A 101 12.61 -33.94 2.63
N HIS A 102 12.60 -34.65 1.49
CA HIS A 102 13.34 -35.90 1.29
C HIS A 102 14.68 -35.73 0.56
N ILE A 103 15.18 -34.49 0.43
CA ILE A 103 16.46 -34.15 -0.21
C ILE A 103 17.44 -33.67 0.88
N PRO A 104 18.28 -34.57 1.44
CA PRO A 104 19.17 -34.21 2.54
C PRO A 104 20.23 -33.21 2.08
N GLY A 105 20.51 -32.20 2.91
CA GLY A 105 21.49 -31.15 2.61
C GLY A 105 20.95 -30.02 1.74
N PHE A 106 19.68 -30.05 1.32
CA PHE A 106 19.07 -28.93 0.61
C PHE A 106 18.91 -27.70 1.52
N HIS A 107 19.18 -26.53 0.95
CA HIS A 107 19.08 -25.24 1.62
C HIS A 107 18.49 -24.19 0.68
N VAL A 108 17.39 -23.57 1.12
CA VAL A 108 16.77 -22.41 0.48
C VAL A 108 16.85 -21.21 1.41
N LEU A 109 17.05 -20.01 0.85
CA LEU A 109 17.10 -18.77 1.62
C LEU A 109 16.17 -17.72 1.01
N PRO A 110 15.16 -17.26 1.76
CA PRO A 110 14.43 -16.06 1.38
C PRO A 110 15.24 -14.79 1.69
N ILE A 111 15.37 -13.88 0.72
CA ILE A 111 16.12 -12.63 0.80
C ILE A 111 15.17 -11.46 0.53
N TYR A 112 14.91 -10.66 1.55
CA TYR A 112 13.98 -9.54 1.45
C TYR A 112 14.35 -8.39 2.39
N GLY A 113 13.89 -7.18 2.06
CA GLY A 113 14.16 -5.97 2.84
C GLY A 113 13.52 -5.99 4.23
N GLY A 114 13.82 -5.01 5.09
CA GLY A 114 13.19 -4.86 6.41
C GLY A 114 13.57 -5.90 7.47
N GLN A 115 14.30 -6.95 7.10
CA GLN A 115 15.05 -7.80 8.02
C GLN A 115 16.51 -7.32 8.09
N SER A 116 17.14 -7.46 9.25
CA SER A 116 18.57 -7.18 9.41
C SER A 116 19.40 -8.09 8.48
N TYR A 117 20.56 -7.61 8.01
CA TYR A 117 21.41 -8.38 7.10
C TYR A 117 22.03 -9.62 7.76
N GLY A 118 22.24 -9.60 9.08
CA GLY A 118 22.96 -10.65 9.82
C GLY A 118 22.48 -12.08 9.53
N PRO A 119 21.17 -12.39 9.70
CA PRO A 119 20.61 -13.69 9.38
C PRO A 119 20.83 -14.12 7.92
N GLN A 120 20.61 -13.20 6.97
CA GLN A 120 20.77 -13.46 5.53
C GLN A 120 22.24 -13.71 5.18
N LEU A 121 23.17 -12.90 5.70
CA LEU A 121 24.62 -13.09 5.53
C LEU A 121 25.10 -14.39 6.17
N SER A 122 24.60 -14.73 7.36
CA SER A 122 24.95 -15.98 8.04
C SER A 122 24.49 -17.20 7.24
N ALA A 123 23.28 -17.15 6.67
CA ALA A 123 22.76 -18.22 5.82
C ALA A 123 23.56 -18.35 4.50
N LEU A 124 23.84 -17.23 3.82
CA LEU A 124 24.66 -17.23 2.60
C LEU A 124 26.05 -17.83 2.84
N ARG A 125 26.69 -17.53 3.97
CA ARG A 125 27.99 -18.11 4.36
C ARG A 125 27.94 -19.61 4.65
N ARG A 126 26.81 -20.14 5.11
CA ARG A 126 26.62 -21.59 5.31
C ARG A 126 26.47 -22.35 4.00
N GLY A 127 26.15 -21.65 2.91
CA GLY A 127 25.87 -22.23 1.60
C GLY A 127 24.39 -22.45 1.39
N VAL A 128 23.90 -22.03 0.22
CA VAL A 128 22.49 -22.10 -0.17
C VAL A 128 22.40 -22.52 -1.63
N HIS A 129 21.38 -23.32 -1.97
CA HIS A 129 21.18 -23.85 -3.33
C HIS A 129 20.18 -23.01 -4.11
N VAL A 130 19.14 -22.54 -3.41
CA VAL A 130 18.06 -21.72 -3.97
C VAL A 130 17.96 -20.43 -3.18
N VAL A 131 17.95 -19.30 -3.88
CA VAL A 131 17.63 -18.00 -3.31
C VAL A 131 16.28 -17.58 -3.84
N VAL A 132 15.39 -17.15 -2.94
CA VAL A 132 14.10 -16.56 -3.29
C VAL A 132 14.10 -15.14 -2.76
N GLY A 133 13.88 -14.10 -3.56
CA GLY A 133 14.01 -12.76 -3.02
C GLY A 133 13.30 -11.64 -3.75
N THR A 134 13.15 -10.54 -3.04
CA THR A 134 12.62 -9.29 -3.60
C THR A 134 13.72 -8.54 -4.35
N PRO A 135 13.47 -7.98 -5.55
CA PRO A 135 14.51 -7.41 -6.43
C PRO A 135 15.48 -6.45 -5.73
N GLY A 136 14.96 -5.42 -5.04
CA GLY A 136 15.83 -4.44 -4.36
C GLY A 136 16.76 -5.04 -3.31
N ARG A 137 16.31 -6.04 -2.53
CA ARG A 137 17.19 -6.69 -1.55
C ARG A 137 18.21 -7.63 -2.19
N VAL A 138 17.84 -8.29 -3.28
CA VAL A 138 18.79 -9.11 -4.05
C VAL A 138 19.92 -8.21 -4.55
N ILE A 139 19.59 -7.07 -5.15
CA ILE A 139 20.57 -6.06 -5.58
C ILE A 139 21.49 -5.62 -4.44
N ASP A 140 20.95 -5.27 -3.27
CA ASP A 140 21.78 -4.89 -2.12
C ASP A 140 22.84 -5.96 -1.78
N HIS A 141 22.48 -7.24 -1.90
CA HIS A 141 23.38 -8.34 -1.60
C HIS A 141 24.44 -8.53 -2.69
N LEU A 142 24.11 -8.24 -3.96
CA LEU A 142 25.03 -8.22 -5.10
C LEU A 142 26.03 -7.08 -4.97
N ASP A 143 25.55 -5.86 -4.68
CA ASP A 143 26.38 -4.67 -4.48
C ASP A 143 27.38 -4.85 -3.33
N LYS A 144 27.00 -5.59 -2.29
CA LYS A 144 27.87 -5.93 -1.15
C LYS A 144 28.79 -7.12 -1.40
N GLY A 145 28.70 -7.78 -2.56
CA GLY A 145 29.47 -9.00 -2.88
C GLY A 145 29.13 -10.19 -1.98
N SER A 146 27.98 -10.16 -1.31
CA SER A 146 27.56 -11.19 -0.36
C SER A 146 26.73 -12.31 -1.00
N LEU A 147 26.18 -12.05 -2.18
CA LEU A 147 25.50 -13.02 -3.03
C LEU A 147 26.27 -13.12 -4.35
N ASP A 148 26.62 -14.34 -4.74
CA ASP A 148 27.26 -14.65 -6.02
C ASP A 148 26.25 -15.36 -6.93
N LEU A 149 25.99 -14.79 -8.11
CA LEU A 149 25.07 -15.34 -9.11
C LEU A 149 25.78 -16.05 -10.26
N SER A 150 27.11 -16.12 -10.25
CA SER A 150 27.91 -16.68 -11.36
C SER A 150 27.61 -18.15 -11.68
N LYS A 151 27.02 -18.89 -10.73
CA LYS A 151 26.66 -20.31 -10.85
C LYS A 151 25.16 -20.57 -10.96
N ILE A 152 24.35 -19.52 -11.13
CA ILE A 152 22.92 -19.66 -11.37
C ILE A 152 22.69 -20.38 -12.71
N LYS A 153 21.95 -21.48 -12.65
CA LYS A 153 21.50 -22.28 -13.79
C LYS A 153 20.06 -21.95 -14.16
N THR A 154 19.24 -21.53 -13.21
CA THR A 154 17.82 -21.23 -13.42
C THR A 154 17.43 -19.92 -12.74
N LEU A 155 16.75 -19.04 -13.47
CA LEU A 155 16.15 -17.82 -12.95
C LEU A 155 14.63 -17.85 -13.15
N VAL A 156 13.87 -17.51 -12.12
CA VAL A 156 12.41 -17.43 -12.17
C VAL A 156 11.95 -16.01 -11.85
N LEU A 157 11.04 -15.48 -12.66
CA LEU A 157 10.29 -14.26 -12.36
C LEU A 157 8.86 -14.67 -12.00
N ASP A 158 8.52 -14.66 -10.71
CA ASP A 158 7.16 -14.96 -10.25
C ASP A 158 6.35 -13.68 -10.05
N GLU A 159 5.09 -13.69 -10.48
CA GLU A 159 4.21 -12.51 -10.52
C GLU A 159 4.87 -11.28 -11.17
N ALA A 160 5.40 -11.46 -12.39
CA ALA A 160 6.17 -10.42 -13.08
C ALA A 160 5.39 -9.12 -13.31
N ASP A 161 4.09 -9.19 -13.57
CA ASP A 161 3.20 -8.04 -13.66
C ASP A 161 3.07 -7.26 -12.34
N GLU A 162 3.11 -7.93 -11.19
CA GLU A 162 3.16 -7.26 -9.89
C GLU A 162 4.50 -6.55 -9.67
N MET A 163 5.62 -7.15 -10.08
CA MET A 163 6.93 -6.48 -9.99
C MET A 163 6.96 -5.18 -10.80
N LEU A 164 6.30 -5.15 -11.97
CA LEU A 164 6.11 -3.92 -12.75
C LEU A 164 5.25 -2.90 -11.99
N ARG A 165 4.12 -3.31 -11.41
CA ARG A 165 3.23 -2.42 -10.64
C ARG A 165 3.93 -1.80 -9.43
N MET A 166 4.88 -2.51 -8.83
CA MET A 166 5.67 -2.02 -7.70
C MET A 166 6.87 -1.17 -8.11
N GLY A 167 7.12 -1.00 -9.42
CA GLY A 167 8.23 -0.20 -9.93
C GLY A 167 9.59 -0.90 -9.88
N PHE A 168 9.63 -2.22 -9.71
CA PHE A 168 10.87 -3.01 -9.66
C PHE A 168 11.42 -3.39 -11.04
N ILE A 169 10.93 -2.79 -12.12
CA ILE A 169 11.25 -3.23 -13.48
C ILE A 169 12.75 -3.06 -13.79
N ASP A 170 13.34 -1.93 -13.41
CA ASP A 170 14.75 -1.63 -13.62
C ASP A 170 15.63 -2.54 -12.74
N ASP A 171 15.18 -2.82 -11.51
CA ASP A 171 15.86 -3.75 -10.60
C ASP A 171 15.88 -5.18 -11.16
N VAL A 172 14.76 -5.64 -11.73
CA VAL A 172 14.65 -6.96 -12.37
C VAL A 172 15.56 -7.03 -13.59
N GLU A 173 15.56 -6.02 -14.45
CA GLU A 173 16.45 -5.96 -15.62
C GLU A 173 17.92 -6.00 -15.21
N ARG A 174 18.31 -5.28 -14.16
CA ARG A 174 19.67 -5.31 -13.60
C ARG A 174 20.06 -6.73 -13.15
N ILE A 175 19.21 -7.41 -12.39
CA ILE A 175 19.49 -8.79 -11.93
C ILE A 175 19.61 -9.76 -13.12
N LEU A 176 18.78 -9.60 -14.15
CA LEU A 176 18.84 -10.40 -15.38
C LEU A 176 20.15 -10.19 -16.16
N GLN A 177 20.75 -9.00 -16.09
CA GLN A 177 22.04 -8.69 -16.73
C GLN A 177 23.24 -9.24 -15.93
N GLU A 178 23.15 -9.26 -14.60
CA GLU A 178 24.21 -9.79 -13.73
C GLU A 178 24.23 -11.33 -13.65
N THR A 179 23.24 -12.00 -14.24
CA THR A 179 23.15 -13.47 -14.26
C THR A 179 23.71 -14.08 -15.55
N PRO A 180 24.24 -15.33 -15.52
CA PRO A 180 24.89 -15.94 -16.68
C PRO A 180 23.96 -16.06 -17.91
N GLU A 181 24.50 -15.88 -19.12
CA GLU A 181 23.72 -15.96 -20.38
C GLU A 181 23.16 -17.36 -20.66
N GLY A 182 23.88 -18.41 -20.26
CA GLY A 182 23.47 -19.81 -20.48
C GLY A 182 22.43 -20.36 -19.50
N ARG A 183 21.82 -19.50 -18.67
CA ARG A 183 20.80 -19.90 -17.69
C ARG A 183 19.47 -20.21 -18.38
N GLN A 184 18.67 -21.09 -17.79
CA GLN A 184 17.27 -21.23 -18.10
C GLN A 184 16.47 -20.11 -17.40
N THR A 185 15.55 -19.46 -18.11
CA THR A 185 14.67 -18.44 -17.55
C THR A 185 13.20 -18.86 -17.63
N ALA A 186 12.48 -18.78 -16.51
CA ALA A 186 11.04 -19.01 -16.44
C ALA A 186 10.32 -17.74 -15.96
N LEU A 187 9.39 -17.22 -16.77
CA LEU A 187 8.59 -16.05 -16.42
C LEU A 187 7.16 -16.49 -16.20
N PHE A 188 6.64 -16.21 -14.99
CA PHE A 188 5.25 -16.46 -14.63
C PHE A 188 4.53 -15.14 -14.36
N SER A 189 3.40 -14.95 -15.02
CA SER A 189 2.61 -13.71 -14.89
C SER A 189 1.12 -14.00 -15.09
N ALA A 190 0.24 -13.25 -14.42
CA ALA A 190 -1.19 -13.35 -14.70
C ALA A 190 -1.54 -12.59 -15.98
N THR A 191 -0.92 -11.43 -16.15
CA THR A 191 -1.12 -10.52 -17.28
C THR A 191 0.17 -10.31 -18.07
N MET A 192 0.06 -9.81 -19.31
CA MET A 192 1.21 -9.52 -20.17
C MET A 192 1.22 -8.06 -20.65
N PRO A 193 1.48 -7.07 -19.77
CA PRO A 193 1.72 -5.69 -20.16
C PRO A 193 2.91 -5.56 -21.13
N SER A 194 2.99 -4.46 -21.88
CA SER A 194 4.07 -4.22 -22.85
C SER A 194 5.47 -4.31 -22.24
N ALA A 195 5.66 -3.82 -21.02
CA ALA A 195 6.95 -3.93 -20.32
C ALA A 195 7.34 -5.38 -20.00
N ILE A 196 6.39 -6.23 -19.57
CA ILE A 196 6.65 -7.65 -19.32
C ILE A 196 6.91 -8.40 -20.63
N LYS A 197 6.17 -8.07 -21.70
CA LYS A 197 6.44 -8.60 -23.05
C LYS A 197 7.85 -8.25 -23.53
N ARG A 198 8.32 -7.02 -23.27
CA ARG A 198 9.68 -6.60 -23.58
C ARG A 198 10.71 -7.43 -22.82
N ILE A 199 10.54 -7.60 -21.51
CA ILE A 199 11.43 -8.46 -20.71
C ILE A 199 11.46 -9.89 -21.26
N ALA A 200 10.30 -10.47 -21.57
CA ALA A 200 10.22 -11.79 -22.16
C ALA A 200 11.01 -11.89 -23.48
N GLN A 201 10.84 -10.92 -24.38
CA GLN A 201 11.51 -10.91 -25.68
C GLN A 201 13.02 -10.67 -25.59
N THR A 202 13.48 -9.88 -24.61
CA THR A 202 14.89 -9.51 -24.45
C THR A 202 15.69 -10.58 -23.71
N TYR A 203 15.12 -11.20 -22.67
CA TYR A 203 15.88 -12.03 -21.73
C TYR A 203 15.54 -13.53 -21.78
N LEU A 204 14.48 -13.96 -22.48
CA LEU A 204 14.18 -15.38 -22.66
C LEU A 204 14.63 -15.84 -24.05
N ASN A 205 15.17 -17.06 -24.12
CA ASN A 205 15.65 -17.68 -25.35
C ASN A 205 14.61 -18.66 -25.92
N LYS A 206 13.89 -18.24 -26.97
CA LYS A 206 12.85 -19.03 -27.65
C LYS A 206 11.91 -19.75 -26.65
N PRO A 207 11.27 -18.99 -25.73
CA PRO A 207 10.50 -19.59 -24.67
C PRO A 207 9.30 -20.37 -25.20
N ALA A 208 8.96 -21.47 -24.54
CA ALA A 208 7.67 -22.08 -24.75
C ALA A 208 6.60 -21.23 -24.05
N GLU A 209 5.61 -20.77 -24.82
CA GLU A 209 4.49 -20.02 -24.29
C GLU A 209 3.39 -20.99 -23.82
N VAL A 210 3.11 -20.97 -22.53
CA VAL A 210 2.04 -21.77 -21.92
C VAL A 210 1.00 -20.82 -21.36
N THR A 211 -0.12 -20.72 -22.06
CA THR A 211 -1.26 -19.92 -21.62
C THR A 211 -2.35 -20.82 -21.11
N ILE A 212 -2.54 -20.84 -19.79
CA ILE A 212 -3.70 -21.49 -19.20
C ILE A 212 -4.82 -20.47 -19.18
N ALA A 213 -5.81 -20.70 -20.03
CA ALA A 213 -7.03 -19.93 -20.01
C ALA A 213 -7.57 -19.93 -18.56
N ALA A 214 -7.90 -18.75 -18.05
CA ALA A 214 -8.58 -18.63 -16.78
C ALA A 214 -9.86 -19.47 -16.82
N LYS A 215 -9.83 -20.69 -16.28
CA LYS A 215 -11.04 -21.26 -15.72
C LYS A 215 -11.47 -20.26 -14.67
N THR A 216 -12.68 -19.74 -14.78
CA THR A 216 -13.30 -18.67 -13.97
C THR A 216 -13.39 -18.94 -12.45
N GLY A 217 -12.58 -19.86 -11.92
CA GLY A 217 -12.87 -20.62 -10.72
C GLY A 217 -12.26 -20.15 -9.41
N THR A 218 -11.73 -18.92 -9.29
CA THR A 218 -11.47 -18.35 -7.94
C THR A 218 -12.67 -17.55 -7.44
N ALA A 219 -13.44 -16.95 -8.36
CA ALA A 219 -14.63 -16.16 -8.01
C ALA A 219 -15.90 -17.02 -7.91
N ASP A 220 -15.95 -18.21 -8.51
CA ASP A 220 -17.16 -19.05 -8.52
C ASP A 220 -17.62 -19.44 -7.10
N ASN A 221 -16.68 -19.58 -6.16
CA ASN A 221 -16.98 -19.85 -4.75
C ASN A 221 -17.05 -18.58 -3.88
N ILE A 222 -16.88 -17.39 -4.45
CA ILE A 222 -16.92 -16.12 -3.72
C ILE A 222 -18.23 -15.41 -4.03
N ARG A 223 -19.10 -15.29 -3.04
CA ARG A 223 -20.30 -14.47 -3.18
C ARG A 223 -19.89 -13.00 -3.11
N GLN A 224 -20.16 -12.27 -4.20
CA GLN A 224 -19.80 -10.87 -4.32
C GLN A 224 -21.02 -9.98 -4.10
N ARG A 225 -20.90 -9.06 -3.14
CA ARG A 225 -21.94 -8.09 -2.78
C ARG A 225 -21.37 -6.67 -2.77
N TYR A 226 -22.17 -5.66 -3.11
CA TYR A 226 -21.78 -4.26 -2.99
C TYR A 226 -22.80 -3.47 -2.18
N TRP A 227 -22.33 -2.56 -1.33
CA TRP A 227 -23.16 -1.59 -0.66
C TRP A 227 -22.92 -0.20 -1.23
N LEU A 228 -24.00 0.46 -1.64
CA LEU A 228 -23.95 1.81 -2.18
C LEU A 228 -23.96 2.80 -1.02
N VAL A 229 -22.83 3.48 -0.81
CA VAL A 229 -22.61 4.41 0.29
C VAL A 229 -23.42 5.69 0.02
N SER A 230 -24.58 5.81 0.65
CA SER A 230 -25.45 7.00 0.59
C SER A 230 -26.05 7.31 1.97
N GLY A 231 -25.92 8.57 2.41
CA GLY A 231 -26.54 9.07 3.66
C GLY A 231 -25.93 8.55 4.98
N MET A 232 -25.44 7.31 5.01
CA MET A 232 -24.83 6.66 6.17
C MET A 232 -23.30 6.63 6.08
N HIS A 233 -22.61 6.84 7.21
CA HIS A 233 -21.17 6.69 7.29
C HIS A 233 -20.74 5.23 7.13
N LYS A 234 -19.69 4.99 6.33
CA LYS A 234 -19.15 3.64 6.07
C LYS A 234 -18.85 2.84 7.34
N LEU A 235 -18.38 3.50 8.39
CA LEU A 235 -18.06 2.84 9.67
C LEU A 235 -19.31 2.25 10.35
N ASP A 236 -20.44 2.95 10.32
CA ASP A 236 -21.67 2.47 10.94
C ASP A 236 -22.27 1.30 10.12
N ALA A 237 -22.18 1.37 8.79
CA ALA A 237 -22.53 0.27 7.90
C ALA A 237 -21.66 -0.97 8.16
N LEU A 238 -20.34 -0.77 8.26
CA LEU A 238 -19.39 -1.84 8.57
C LEU A 238 -19.73 -2.54 9.88
N THR A 239 -20.00 -1.80 10.96
CA THR A 239 -20.34 -2.43 12.25
C THR A 239 -21.66 -3.19 12.22
N ARG A 240 -22.66 -2.73 11.47
CA ARG A 240 -23.90 -3.51 11.29
C ARG A 240 -23.65 -4.84 10.58
N ILE A 241 -22.76 -4.84 9.59
CA ILE A 241 -22.35 -6.07 8.88
C ILE A 241 -21.61 -7.00 9.85
N LEU A 242 -20.63 -6.48 10.60
CA LEU A 242 -19.84 -7.26 11.56
C LEU A 242 -20.70 -7.91 12.66
N GLU A 243 -21.79 -7.25 13.07
CA GLU A 243 -22.66 -7.79 14.12
C GLU A 243 -23.71 -8.77 13.59
N ALA A 244 -24.23 -8.54 12.38
CA ALA A 244 -25.28 -9.38 11.81
C ALA A 244 -24.75 -10.64 11.12
N GLU A 245 -23.56 -10.56 10.51
CA GLU A 245 -22.96 -11.68 9.77
C GLU A 245 -21.97 -12.43 10.66
N THR A 246 -22.01 -13.76 10.61
CA THR A 246 -21.02 -14.62 11.26
C THR A 246 -19.83 -14.83 10.34
N PHE A 247 -18.62 -14.55 10.83
CA PHE A 247 -17.38 -14.75 10.10
C PHE A 247 -16.34 -15.43 10.99
N ASP A 248 -15.39 -16.12 10.37
CA ASP A 248 -14.27 -16.77 11.08
C ASP A 248 -13.07 -15.83 11.15
N GLY A 249 -12.45 -15.52 9.99
CA GLY A 249 -11.53 -14.40 9.83
C GLY A 249 -12.02 -13.41 8.76
N MET A 250 -11.69 -12.14 8.93
CA MET A 250 -12.03 -11.07 8.01
C MET A 250 -10.82 -10.18 7.68
N ILE A 251 -10.69 -9.79 6.41
CA ILE A 251 -9.76 -8.74 6.00
C ILE A 251 -10.52 -7.53 5.43
N ILE A 252 -10.15 -6.34 5.90
CA ILE A 252 -10.76 -5.07 5.52
C ILE A 252 -9.72 -4.22 4.78
N PHE A 253 -9.95 -3.93 3.52
CA PHE A 253 -9.06 -3.13 2.70
C PHE A 253 -9.39 -1.64 2.77
N ALA A 254 -8.45 -0.85 3.27
CA ALA A 254 -8.48 0.61 3.26
C ALA A 254 -7.40 1.19 2.34
N ARG A 255 -7.63 2.40 1.83
CA ARG A 255 -6.75 3.02 0.83
C ARG A 255 -5.42 3.52 1.38
N THR A 256 -5.41 4.08 2.58
CA THR A 256 -4.25 4.79 3.15
C THR A 256 -3.76 4.11 4.43
N LYS A 257 -2.48 4.30 4.76
CA LYS A 257 -1.88 3.77 5.99
C LYS A 257 -2.58 4.33 7.24
N LEU A 258 -2.74 5.66 7.31
CA LEU A 258 -3.50 6.31 8.37
C LEU A 258 -4.95 5.77 8.46
N GLY A 259 -5.59 5.55 7.31
CA GLY A 259 -6.93 4.97 7.26
C GLY A 259 -7.01 3.57 7.85
N THR A 260 -5.97 2.74 7.69
CA THR A 260 -5.94 1.41 8.33
C THR A 260 -5.88 1.51 9.86
N GLU A 261 -5.06 2.41 10.39
CA GLU A 261 -4.89 2.59 11.84
C GLU A 261 -6.11 3.21 12.48
N GLU A 262 -6.66 4.27 11.88
CA GLU A 262 -7.89 4.88 12.38
C GLU A 262 -9.06 3.91 12.37
N LEU A 263 -9.21 3.12 11.30
CA LEU A 263 -10.29 2.16 11.20
C LEU A 263 -10.13 1.02 12.22
N ALA A 264 -8.91 0.50 12.39
CA ALA A 264 -8.63 -0.49 13.42
C ALA A 264 -8.91 0.06 14.82
N ALA A 265 -8.43 1.26 15.16
CA ALA A 265 -8.68 1.88 16.47
C ALA A 265 -10.18 2.11 16.72
N LYS A 266 -10.94 2.55 15.71
CA LYS A 266 -12.39 2.74 15.81
C LYS A 266 -13.17 1.43 15.96
N LEU A 267 -12.66 0.33 15.40
CA LEU A 267 -13.25 -1.00 15.57
C LEU A 267 -12.88 -1.62 16.92
N ASP A 268 -11.63 -1.46 17.36
CA ASP A 268 -11.14 -1.92 18.66
C ASP A 268 -11.90 -1.24 19.82
N ALA A 269 -12.11 0.08 19.72
CA ALA A 269 -12.94 0.84 20.66
C ALA A 269 -14.41 0.40 20.71
N ARG A 270 -14.88 -0.39 19.73
CA ARG A 270 -16.22 -0.99 19.67
C ARG A 270 -16.21 -2.48 20.06
N GLY A 271 -15.10 -2.98 20.63
CA GLY A 271 -14.97 -4.33 21.16
C GLY A 271 -14.60 -5.41 20.13
N PHE A 272 -14.22 -5.04 18.90
CA PHE A 272 -13.80 -6.02 17.90
C PHE A 272 -12.32 -6.37 18.05
N SER A 273 -11.97 -7.66 17.98
CA SER A 273 -10.57 -8.09 17.95
C SER A 273 -9.95 -7.80 16.58
N VAL A 274 -9.26 -6.67 16.48
CA VAL A 274 -8.79 -6.09 15.22
C VAL A 274 -7.33 -5.66 15.29
N ALA A 275 -6.61 -5.78 14.17
CA ALA A 275 -5.28 -5.21 14.02
C ALA A 275 -5.13 -4.53 12.65
N ALA A 276 -4.32 -3.46 12.59
CA ALA A 276 -3.91 -2.85 11.34
C ALA A 276 -2.66 -3.54 10.76
N ILE A 277 -2.55 -3.59 9.43
CA ILE A 277 -1.35 -4.01 8.69
C ILE A 277 -1.10 -3.04 7.53
N ASN A 278 -0.03 -2.28 7.62
CA ASN A 278 0.33 -1.28 6.61
C ASN A 278 1.85 -1.22 6.42
N GLY A 279 2.32 -0.34 5.53
CA GLY A 279 3.73 -0.25 5.17
C GLY A 279 4.64 0.36 6.23
N ASP A 280 4.10 0.96 7.30
CA ASP A 280 4.89 1.54 8.39
C ASP A 280 5.09 0.55 9.55
N ILE A 281 4.32 -0.54 9.58
CA ILE A 281 4.49 -1.60 10.57
C ILE A 281 5.81 -2.33 10.31
N ASN A 282 6.62 -2.42 11.37
CA ASN A 282 7.87 -3.16 11.30
C ASN A 282 7.62 -4.65 11.00
N GLN A 283 8.61 -5.32 10.40
CA GLN A 283 8.44 -6.68 9.89
C GLN A 283 8.12 -7.70 10.99
N GLN A 284 8.75 -7.59 12.16
CA GLN A 284 8.53 -8.52 13.28
C GLN A 284 7.09 -8.41 13.82
N GLN A 285 6.59 -7.20 13.96
CA GLN A 285 5.22 -6.92 14.38
C GLN A 285 4.24 -7.43 13.32
N ARG A 286 4.56 -7.24 12.04
CA ARG A 286 3.74 -7.73 10.93
C ARG A 286 3.59 -9.26 10.95
N GLU A 287 4.69 -10.00 11.07
CA GLU A 287 4.68 -11.46 11.17
C GLU A 287 3.88 -11.93 12.40
N ARG A 288 4.05 -11.24 13.54
CA ARG A 288 3.28 -11.52 14.75
C ARG A 288 1.78 -11.29 14.57
N THR A 289 1.37 -10.19 13.93
CA THR A 289 -0.04 -9.89 13.65
C THR A 289 -0.66 -10.94 12.73
N ILE A 290 0.06 -11.33 11.67
CA ILE A 290 -0.40 -12.39 10.75
C ILE A 290 -0.54 -13.72 11.51
N GLN A 291 0.41 -14.05 12.39
CA GLN A 291 0.33 -15.26 13.21
C GLN A 291 -0.85 -15.20 14.18
N GLN A 292 -1.12 -14.05 14.80
CA GLN A 292 -2.29 -13.86 15.67
C GLN A 292 -3.60 -14.07 14.92
N LEU A 293 -3.69 -13.68 13.64
CA LEU A 293 -4.87 -13.93 12.79
C LEU A 293 -5.01 -15.43 12.49
N LYS A 294 -3.90 -16.12 12.19
CA LYS A 294 -3.87 -17.57 11.98
C LYS A 294 -4.28 -18.35 13.24
N ASP A 295 -3.83 -17.89 14.41
CA ASP A 295 -4.03 -18.53 15.71
C ASP A 295 -5.44 -18.34 16.29
N GLY A 296 -6.28 -17.46 15.73
CA GLY A 296 -7.58 -17.15 16.33
C GLY A 296 -7.59 -15.98 17.33
N LYS A 297 -6.47 -15.29 17.54
CA LYS A 297 -6.35 -14.23 18.56
C LYS A 297 -6.92 -12.89 18.09
N ILE A 298 -6.80 -12.63 16.79
CA ILE A 298 -7.48 -11.52 16.11
C ILE A 298 -8.39 -12.11 15.05
N ASP A 299 -9.55 -11.48 14.86
CA ASP A 299 -10.55 -11.93 13.88
C ASP A 299 -10.62 -11.00 12.67
N ILE A 300 -10.19 -9.74 12.84
CA ILE A 300 -10.25 -8.72 11.79
C ILE A 300 -8.85 -8.15 11.52
N LEU A 301 -8.45 -8.10 10.25
CA LEU A 301 -7.23 -7.46 9.80
C LEU A 301 -7.55 -6.29 8.87
N VAL A 302 -7.19 -5.06 9.25
CA VAL A 302 -7.36 -3.88 8.40
C VAL A 302 -6.06 -3.62 7.64
N ALA A 303 -6.10 -3.70 6.31
CA ALA A 303 -4.91 -3.73 5.47
C ALA A 303 -4.93 -2.71 4.31
N THR A 304 -3.73 -2.29 3.88
CA THR A 304 -3.55 -1.70 2.54
C THR A 304 -3.24 -2.79 1.52
N ASP A 305 -3.41 -2.49 0.22
CA ASP A 305 -3.09 -3.42 -0.87
C ASP A 305 -1.68 -4.01 -0.76
N VAL A 306 -0.69 -3.15 -0.52
CA VAL A 306 0.72 -3.56 -0.42
C VAL A 306 0.93 -4.51 0.75
N ALA A 307 0.28 -4.24 1.88
CA ALA A 307 0.49 -4.98 3.12
C ALA A 307 -0.30 -6.30 3.23
N ALA A 308 -1.28 -6.52 2.34
CA ALA A 308 -2.02 -7.79 2.28
C ALA A 308 -1.62 -8.68 1.09
N ARG A 309 -0.75 -8.19 0.19
CA ARG A 309 -0.22 -9.02 -0.91
C ARG A 309 0.55 -10.20 -0.35
N GLY A 310 0.40 -11.36 -0.98
CA GLY A 310 0.99 -12.59 -0.47
C GLY A 310 0.50 -12.99 0.93
N LEU A 311 -0.56 -12.38 1.50
CA LEU A 311 -1.16 -12.91 2.73
C LEU A 311 -1.84 -14.25 2.41
N ASP A 312 -1.39 -15.32 3.06
CA ASP A 312 -1.99 -16.65 2.98
C ASP A 312 -2.48 -17.09 4.35
N VAL A 313 -3.78 -16.90 4.56
CA VAL A 313 -4.49 -17.26 5.77
C VAL A 313 -5.80 -17.91 5.37
N GLU A 314 -5.85 -19.22 5.59
CA GLU A 314 -6.98 -20.08 5.24
C GLU A 314 -8.29 -19.74 5.95
N ARG A 315 -8.19 -19.13 7.14
CA ARG A 315 -9.29 -18.72 8.02
C ARG A 315 -10.11 -17.53 7.49
N ILE A 316 -9.58 -16.81 6.49
CA ILE A 316 -10.25 -15.62 5.95
C ILE A 316 -11.49 -16.06 5.17
N SER A 317 -12.65 -15.86 5.81
CA SER A 317 -13.98 -16.14 5.26
C SER A 317 -14.57 -14.91 4.56
N HIS A 318 -14.26 -13.71 5.03
CA HIS A 318 -14.82 -12.46 4.54
C HIS A 318 -13.74 -11.46 4.10
N VAL A 319 -13.98 -10.79 2.97
CA VAL A 319 -13.18 -9.67 2.48
C VAL A 319 -14.08 -8.45 2.35
N ILE A 320 -13.76 -7.37 3.06
CA ILE A 320 -14.44 -6.09 2.92
C ILE A 320 -13.53 -5.10 2.20
N ASN A 321 -13.97 -4.60 1.07
CA ASN A 321 -13.35 -3.47 0.42
C ASN A 321 -13.98 -2.19 0.97
N TYR A 322 -13.45 -1.69 2.09
CA TYR A 322 -13.94 -0.48 2.74
C TYR A 322 -13.76 0.73 1.83
N ASP A 323 -12.64 0.78 1.12
CA ASP A 323 -12.42 1.68 0.00
C ASP A 323 -12.32 0.89 -1.30
N VAL A 324 -12.99 1.40 -2.35
CA VAL A 324 -12.90 0.82 -3.69
C VAL A 324 -11.44 0.81 -4.15
N PRO A 325 -10.95 -0.31 -4.75
CA PRO A 325 -9.63 -0.35 -5.35
C PRO A 325 -9.52 0.63 -6.53
N TYR A 326 -8.29 0.90 -6.99
CA TYR A 326 -8.08 1.82 -8.12
C TYR A 326 -8.44 1.20 -9.48
N ASP A 327 -8.39 -0.13 -9.57
CA ASP A 327 -8.58 -0.89 -10.80
C ASP A 327 -9.22 -2.28 -10.54
N PRO A 328 -9.80 -2.93 -11.57
CA PRO A 328 -10.45 -4.23 -11.43
C PRO A 328 -9.51 -5.41 -11.09
N GLU A 329 -8.22 -5.32 -11.41
CA GLU A 329 -7.26 -6.39 -11.14
C GLU A 329 -6.92 -6.42 -9.64
N SER A 330 -6.68 -5.25 -9.06
CA SER A 330 -6.54 -5.06 -7.61
C SER A 330 -7.76 -5.62 -6.86
N TYR A 331 -8.97 -5.41 -7.36
CA TYR A 331 -10.18 -6.02 -6.76
C TYR A 331 -10.09 -7.55 -6.71
N THR A 332 -9.70 -8.17 -7.84
CA THR A 332 -9.56 -9.63 -7.95
C THR A 332 -8.53 -10.17 -6.95
N HIS A 333 -7.40 -9.46 -6.76
CA HIS A 333 -6.37 -9.84 -5.79
C HIS A 333 -6.80 -9.70 -4.33
N ARG A 334 -7.65 -8.72 -4.03
CA ARG A 334 -8.24 -8.52 -2.70
C ARG A 334 -9.24 -9.62 -2.36
N ILE A 335 -10.19 -9.92 -3.25
CA ILE A 335 -11.18 -10.96 -2.98
C ILE A 335 -10.56 -12.36 -2.98
N GLY A 336 -9.47 -12.57 -3.72
CA GLY A 336 -8.66 -13.81 -3.66
C GLY A 336 -7.96 -14.06 -2.31
N ARG A 337 -8.19 -13.23 -1.28
CA ARG A 337 -7.83 -13.53 0.10
C ARG A 337 -8.84 -14.44 0.81
N THR A 338 -10.08 -14.53 0.32
CA THR A 338 -11.08 -15.51 0.76
C THR A 338 -11.29 -16.61 -0.30
N GLY A 339 -12.13 -17.59 -0.02
CA GLY A 339 -12.50 -18.65 -0.96
C GLY A 339 -11.37 -19.61 -1.32
N ARG A 340 -10.35 -19.71 -0.46
CA ARG A 340 -9.16 -20.56 -0.68
C ARG A 340 -9.45 -22.02 -0.36
N ALA A 341 -8.68 -22.93 -0.98
CA ALA A 341 -8.78 -24.38 -0.79
C ALA A 341 -10.20 -24.95 -1.00
N GLY A 342 -10.97 -24.35 -1.92
CA GLY A 342 -12.34 -24.78 -2.23
C GLY A 342 -13.42 -24.34 -1.24
N ARG A 343 -13.07 -23.56 -0.19
CA ARG A 343 -14.06 -22.97 0.73
C ARG A 343 -14.89 -21.89 0.04
N SER A 344 -16.09 -21.64 0.53
CA SER A 344 -16.89 -20.49 0.14
C SER A 344 -16.33 -19.21 0.78
N GLY A 345 -16.36 -18.10 0.05
CA GLY A 345 -15.96 -16.79 0.54
C GLY A 345 -17.03 -15.73 0.34
N GLU A 346 -17.00 -14.70 1.18
CA GLU A 346 -17.86 -13.51 1.03
C GLU A 346 -16.99 -12.29 0.73
N ALA A 347 -17.35 -11.52 -0.29
CA ALA A 347 -16.68 -10.29 -0.67
C ALA A 347 -17.68 -9.13 -0.71
N ILE A 348 -17.49 -8.14 0.17
CA ILE A 348 -18.36 -6.97 0.26
C ILE A 348 -17.60 -5.73 -0.22
N LEU A 349 -18.18 -5.00 -1.18
CA LEU A 349 -17.61 -3.78 -1.76
C LEU A 349 -18.38 -2.53 -1.35
N PHE A 350 -17.73 -1.58 -0.69
CA PHE A 350 -18.34 -0.27 -0.45
C PHE A 350 -18.06 0.65 -1.62
N ILE A 351 -19.13 1.18 -2.22
CA ILE A 351 -19.03 2.01 -3.42
C ILE A 351 -19.83 3.29 -3.29
N THR A 352 -19.22 4.42 -3.65
CA THR A 352 -19.95 5.69 -3.72
C THR A 352 -20.68 5.84 -5.06
N PRO A 353 -21.73 6.69 -5.17
CA PRO A 353 -22.42 6.93 -6.44
C PRO A 353 -21.49 7.32 -7.61
N ARG A 354 -20.40 8.03 -7.32
CA ARG A 354 -19.41 8.47 -8.33
C ARG A 354 -18.54 7.33 -8.86
N GLU A 355 -18.40 6.25 -8.10
CA GLU A 355 -17.56 5.11 -8.43
C GLU A 355 -18.32 4.01 -9.19
N LYS A 356 -19.62 4.20 -9.48
CA LYS A 356 -20.49 3.20 -10.14
C LYS A 356 -19.95 2.68 -11.49
N ASN A 357 -19.16 3.47 -12.21
CA ASN A 357 -18.52 3.01 -13.45
C ASN A 357 -17.43 1.95 -13.20
N LEU A 358 -16.76 2.03 -12.04
CA LEU A 358 -15.75 1.04 -11.63
C LEU A 358 -16.40 -0.29 -11.26
N LEU A 359 -17.60 -0.29 -10.67
CA LEU A 359 -18.39 -1.52 -10.45
C LEU A 359 -18.60 -2.29 -11.77
N LYS A 360 -19.03 -1.58 -12.83
CA LYS A 360 -19.21 -2.20 -14.15
C LYS A 360 -17.91 -2.75 -14.73
N ALA A 361 -16.78 -2.11 -14.45
CA ALA A 361 -15.47 -2.60 -14.88
C ALA A 361 -15.08 -3.86 -14.09
N ILE A 362 -15.36 -3.90 -12.78
CA ILE A 362 -15.17 -5.07 -11.91
C ILE A 362 -16.04 -6.25 -12.36
N GLU A 363 -17.33 -6.03 -12.64
CA GLU A 363 -18.26 -7.06 -13.13
C GLU A 363 -17.78 -7.65 -14.47
N ARG A 364 -17.27 -6.81 -15.38
CA ARG A 364 -16.69 -7.29 -16.65
C ARG A 364 -15.41 -8.09 -16.45
N ALA A 365 -14.55 -7.67 -15.52
CA ALA A 365 -13.29 -8.34 -15.24
C ALA A 365 -13.50 -9.70 -14.55
N THR A 366 -14.41 -9.75 -13.58
CA THR A 366 -14.78 -10.98 -12.86
C THR A 366 -15.74 -11.87 -13.64
N ARG A 367 -16.42 -11.32 -14.66
CA ARG A 367 -17.51 -11.96 -15.42
C ARG A 367 -18.67 -12.44 -14.55
N GLN A 368 -18.80 -11.88 -13.36
CA GLN A 368 -19.85 -12.19 -12.41
C GLN A 368 -20.57 -10.89 -12.00
N PRO A 369 -21.90 -10.91 -11.86
CA PRO A 369 -22.63 -9.78 -11.33
C PRO A 369 -22.30 -9.61 -9.85
N VAL A 370 -22.04 -8.38 -9.41
CA VAL A 370 -21.90 -8.08 -7.98
C VAL A 370 -23.28 -7.70 -7.46
N SER A 371 -23.85 -8.51 -6.58
CA SER A 371 -25.22 -8.29 -6.10
C SER A 371 -25.31 -7.13 -5.10
N PRO A 372 -26.39 -6.35 -5.07
CA PRO A 372 -26.55 -5.31 -4.05
C PRO A 372 -26.67 -5.93 -2.65
N LEU A 373 -26.03 -5.29 -1.67
CA LEU A 373 -26.16 -5.59 -0.25
C LEU A 373 -27.18 -4.65 0.38
N GLU A 374 -28.24 -5.23 0.94
CA GLU A 374 -29.12 -4.53 1.86
C GLU A 374 -28.50 -4.54 3.26
N LEU A 375 -28.30 -3.37 3.85
CA LEU A 375 -27.73 -3.31 5.19
C LEU A 375 -28.73 -3.86 6.22
N PRO A 376 -28.26 -4.67 7.18
CA PRO A 376 -29.06 -5.04 8.33
C PRO A 376 -29.63 -3.79 9.02
N THR A 377 -30.93 -3.81 9.31
CA THR A 377 -31.58 -2.73 10.04
C THR A 377 -31.10 -2.73 11.50
N ILE A 378 -31.24 -1.61 12.21
CA ILE A 378 -30.94 -1.54 13.66
C ILE A 378 -31.74 -2.61 14.42
N GLN A 379 -32.99 -2.86 13.99
CA GLN A 379 -33.84 -3.90 14.59
C GLN A 379 -33.27 -5.30 14.36
N THR A 380 -32.81 -5.61 13.14
CA THR A 380 -32.18 -6.90 12.82
C THR A 380 -30.95 -7.12 13.69
N VAL A 381 -30.08 -6.11 13.82
CA VAL A 381 -28.88 -6.18 14.65
C VAL A 381 -29.24 -6.38 16.12
N ASN A 382 -30.22 -5.62 16.63
CA ASN A 382 -30.72 -5.78 17.99
C ASN A 382 -31.31 -7.19 18.23
N ASN A 383 -32.02 -7.75 17.27
CA ASN A 383 -32.55 -9.12 17.38
C ASN A 383 -31.43 -10.16 17.45
N VAL A 384 -30.35 -9.99 16.67
CA VAL A 384 -29.16 -10.86 16.75
C VAL A 384 -28.48 -10.72 18.12
N ARG A 385 -28.33 -9.49 18.64
CA ARG A 385 -27.78 -9.25 19.98
C ARG A 385 -28.62 -9.91 21.07
N ILE A 386 -29.95 -9.78 20.99
CA ILE A 386 -30.89 -10.43 21.92
C ILE A 386 -30.78 -11.96 21.83
N ALA A 387 -30.70 -12.50 20.61
CA ALA A 387 -30.57 -13.95 20.40
C ALA A 387 -29.27 -14.48 21.03
N ARG A 388 -28.12 -13.85 20.78
CA ARG A 388 -26.83 -14.22 21.40
C ARG A 388 -26.89 -14.13 22.93
N PHE A 389 -27.51 -13.09 23.46
CA PHE A 389 -27.66 -12.93 24.91
C PHE A 389 -28.51 -14.06 25.53
N LYS A 390 -29.61 -14.44 24.87
CA LYS A 390 -30.43 -15.60 25.30
C LYS A 390 -29.67 -16.92 25.22
N ASP A 391 -28.82 -17.08 24.21
CA ASP A 391 -28.00 -18.29 24.03
C ASP A 391 -26.91 -18.41 25.10
N GLN A 392 -26.28 -17.28 25.48
CA GLN A 392 -25.37 -17.22 26.63
C GLN A 392 -26.05 -17.62 27.94
N ILE A 393 -27.26 -17.10 28.19
CA ILE A 393 -28.06 -17.51 29.36
C ILE A 393 -28.36 -19.01 29.31
N SER A 394 -28.74 -19.52 28.13
CA SER A 394 -29.06 -20.95 27.95
C SER A 394 -27.84 -21.85 28.19
N THR A 395 -26.66 -21.40 27.77
CA THR A 395 -25.38 -22.09 27.99
C THR A 395 -25.02 -22.11 29.48
N ALA A 396 -25.09 -20.96 30.16
CA ALA A 396 -24.82 -20.88 31.59
C ALA A 396 -25.79 -21.73 32.42
N LEU A 397 -27.07 -21.79 32.02
CA LEU A 397 -28.06 -22.68 32.63
C LEU A 397 -27.72 -24.16 32.42
N ALA A 398 -27.13 -24.52 31.28
CA ALA A 398 -26.75 -25.89 30.96
C ALA A 398 -25.46 -26.36 31.66
N GLU A 399 -24.53 -25.43 31.94
CA GLU A 399 -23.28 -25.72 32.66
C GLU A 399 -23.50 -26.04 34.15
N GLY A 400 -24.63 -25.63 34.72
CA GLY A 400 -25.01 -25.93 36.10
C GLY A 400 -24.21 -25.15 37.15
N GLY A 401 -24.25 -25.58 38.41
CA GLY A 401 -23.55 -24.89 39.51
C GLY A 401 -24.21 -23.58 39.95
N LEU A 402 -25.52 -23.45 39.71
CA LEU A 402 -26.28 -22.24 39.99
C LEU A 402 -26.89 -22.21 41.40
N ASP A 403 -26.85 -23.32 42.15
CA ASP A 403 -27.55 -23.48 43.43
C ASP A 403 -27.15 -22.41 44.47
N GLU A 404 -25.84 -22.11 44.59
CA GLU A 404 -25.33 -21.07 45.49
C GLU A 404 -25.82 -19.67 45.09
N TYR A 405 -25.88 -19.39 43.78
CA TYR A 405 -26.39 -18.12 43.26
C TYR A 405 -27.91 -18.00 43.42
N THR A 406 -28.64 -19.11 43.25
CA THR A 406 -30.09 -19.15 43.47
C THR A 406 -30.42 -18.84 44.93
N SER A 407 -29.73 -19.46 45.90
CA SER A 407 -29.94 -19.16 47.32
C SER A 407 -29.66 -17.68 47.67
N LEU A 408 -28.59 -17.10 47.11
CA LEU A 408 -28.28 -15.68 47.31
C LEU A 408 -29.35 -14.74 46.74
N ILE A 409 -29.92 -15.07 45.58
CA ILE A 409 -31.00 -14.28 44.96
C ILE A 409 -32.29 -14.41 45.79
N GLU A 410 -32.62 -15.61 46.28
CA GLU A 410 -33.79 -15.83 47.14
C GLU A 410 -33.67 -15.11 48.50
N ASP A 411 -32.48 -15.06 49.08
CA ASP A 411 -32.20 -14.29 50.30
C ASP A 411 -32.40 -12.79 50.06
N TYR A 412 -31.86 -12.26 48.95
CA TYR A 412 -32.00 -10.86 48.59
C TYR A 412 -33.46 -10.48 48.26
N GLU A 413 -34.19 -11.35 47.56
CA GLU A 413 -35.62 -11.18 47.27
C GLU A 413 -36.44 -11.08 48.56
N ARG A 414 -36.14 -11.93 49.56
CA ARG A 414 -36.82 -11.90 50.87
C ARG A 414 -36.46 -10.68 51.71
N GLU A 415 -35.19 -10.28 51.73
CA GLU A 415 -34.72 -9.15 52.54
C GLU A 415 -35.24 -7.81 52.00
N HIS A 416 -35.23 -7.63 50.68
CA HIS A 416 -35.58 -6.36 50.05
C HIS A 416 -36.98 -6.31 49.44
N ASN A 417 -37.69 -7.44 49.40
CA ASN A 417 -39.03 -7.58 48.80
C ASN A 417 -39.06 -7.10 47.33
N ILE A 418 -38.03 -7.46 46.57
CA ILE A 418 -37.87 -7.15 45.14
C ILE A 418 -37.99 -8.46 44.35
N PRO A 419 -38.85 -8.54 43.31
CA PRO A 419 -39.02 -9.75 42.52
C PRO A 419 -37.72 -10.25 41.88
N ALA A 420 -37.51 -11.57 41.84
CA ALA A 420 -36.34 -12.20 41.20
C ALA A 420 -36.07 -11.72 39.76
N ILE A 421 -37.10 -11.33 39.00
CA ILE A 421 -36.95 -10.81 37.64
C ILE A 421 -36.27 -9.44 37.59
N GLU A 422 -36.50 -8.58 38.58
CA GLU A 422 -35.84 -7.27 38.68
C GLU A 422 -34.39 -7.42 39.13
N ILE A 423 -34.13 -8.37 40.03
CA ILE A 423 -32.78 -8.75 40.44
C ILE A 423 -32.01 -9.31 39.25
N ALA A 424 -32.61 -10.22 38.48
CA ALA A 424 -32.02 -10.77 37.26
C ALA A 424 -31.75 -9.68 36.20
N ALA A 425 -32.64 -8.69 36.06
CA ALA A 425 -32.43 -7.55 35.18
C ALA A 425 -31.26 -6.66 35.66
N ALA A 426 -31.13 -6.44 36.96
CA ALA A 426 -30.01 -5.71 37.55
C ALA A 426 -28.68 -6.45 37.37
N LEU A 427 -28.65 -7.76 37.63
CA LEU A 427 -27.47 -8.61 37.40
C LEU A 427 -27.09 -8.66 35.92
N ALA A 428 -28.06 -8.76 35.01
CA ALA A 428 -27.83 -8.70 33.57
C ALA A 428 -27.22 -7.36 33.13
N LYS A 429 -27.66 -6.24 33.75
CA LYS A 429 -27.07 -4.92 33.54
C LYS A 429 -25.65 -4.84 34.09
N MET A 430 -25.41 -5.37 35.29
CA MET A 430 -24.08 -5.40 35.92
C MET A 430 -23.08 -6.23 35.11
N ALA A 431 -23.50 -7.40 34.61
CA ALA A 431 -22.65 -8.29 33.83
C ALA A 431 -22.18 -7.69 32.49
N ARG A 432 -22.95 -6.75 31.91
CA ARG A 432 -22.56 -6.04 30.67
C ARG A 432 -21.78 -4.75 30.90
N GLY A 433 -21.75 -4.22 32.13
CA GLY A 433 -21.16 -2.90 32.41
C GLY A 433 -21.91 -1.75 31.72
N ASP A 434 -21.18 -0.73 31.27
CA ASP A 434 -21.75 0.49 30.67
C ASP A 434 -22.17 0.34 29.20
N GLU A 435 -22.02 -0.85 28.60
CA GLU A 435 -22.32 -1.06 27.18
C GLU A 435 -23.81 -1.42 26.95
N PRO A 436 -24.59 -0.60 26.21
CA PRO A 436 -26.02 -0.84 26.02
C PRO A 436 -26.30 -2.08 25.15
N LEU A 437 -27.23 -2.93 25.61
CA LEU A 437 -27.65 -4.15 24.90
C LEU A 437 -28.24 -3.84 23.52
N LEU A 438 -28.97 -2.73 23.40
CA LEU A 438 -29.66 -2.33 22.19
C LEU A 438 -29.02 -1.07 21.61
N LEU A 439 -28.84 -1.05 20.30
CA LEU A 439 -28.50 0.16 19.56
C LEU A 439 -29.68 1.14 19.63
N ASP A 440 -29.37 2.42 19.91
CA ASP A 440 -30.35 3.47 20.15
C ASP A 440 -31.14 3.82 18.88
N LYS A 441 -32.48 3.78 18.98
CA LYS A 441 -33.40 4.05 17.86
C LYS A 441 -33.35 5.51 17.39
N ASN A 442 -32.87 6.43 18.23
CA ASN A 442 -32.89 7.87 17.98
C ASN A 442 -31.66 8.42 17.24
N ARG A 443 -30.68 7.59 16.90
CA ARG A 443 -29.58 8.00 16.01
C ARG A 443 -30.10 8.06 14.59
N LYS A 444 -30.74 9.20 14.23
CA LYS A 444 -31.41 9.50 12.94
C LYS A 444 -30.95 8.56 11.82
N GLU A 445 -31.77 7.56 11.51
CA GLU A 445 -31.70 6.95 10.19
C GLU A 445 -32.00 8.08 9.21
N VAL A 446 -30.96 8.53 8.49
CA VAL A 446 -31.15 9.41 7.34
C VAL A 446 -32.00 8.61 6.38
N LYS A 447 -33.31 8.90 6.36
CA LYS A 447 -34.23 8.35 5.38
C LYS A 447 -33.57 8.56 4.02
N SER A 448 -33.29 7.48 3.33
CA SER A 448 -32.92 7.52 1.93
C SER A 448 -34.04 8.27 1.22
N ASP A 449 -33.76 9.47 0.76
CA ASP A 449 -34.66 10.23 -0.08
C ASP A 449 -34.72 9.50 -1.43
N ASP A 450 -35.68 8.60 -1.55
CA ASP A 450 -35.94 7.79 -2.74
C ASP A 450 -36.74 8.61 -3.77
N SER A 451 -36.32 9.87 -3.99
CA SER A 451 -36.98 10.84 -4.85
C SER A 451 -36.54 10.76 -6.33
N TRP A 452 -36.24 9.54 -6.81
CA TRP A 452 -35.94 9.28 -8.23
C TRP A 452 -36.73 8.10 -8.83
N ARG A 453 -37.96 7.90 -8.37
CA ARG A 453 -38.84 6.90 -8.99
C ARG A 453 -40.31 7.32 -8.97
N ASP A 454 -40.65 8.27 -9.83
CA ASP A 454 -41.86 8.21 -10.67
C ASP A 454 -42.04 9.50 -11.45
N GLU A 455 -41.69 9.50 -12.75
CA GLU A 455 -42.43 10.23 -13.79
C GLU A 455 -42.21 9.53 -15.14
N ARG A 456 -43.01 8.51 -15.42
CA ARG A 456 -43.38 8.15 -16.79
C ARG A 456 -44.90 8.03 -16.86
N PRO A 457 -45.61 8.87 -17.64
CA PRO A 457 -47.03 8.70 -17.83
C PRO A 457 -47.29 7.47 -18.69
N ALA A 458 -48.09 6.55 -18.17
CA ALA A 458 -48.67 5.47 -18.94
C ALA A 458 -49.67 6.00 -19.97
N ARG A 459 -49.65 5.47 -21.20
CA ARG A 459 -50.86 5.33 -22.02
C ARG A 459 -50.71 4.30 -23.15
N ASN A 460 -51.53 3.27 -22.99
CA ASN A 460 -52.26 2.44 -23.95
C ASN A 460 -51.55 1.48 -24.91
N ASP A 461 -51.72 0.20 -24.59
CA ASP A 461 -52.53 -0.77 -25.35
C ASP A 461 -52.52 -0.69 -26.88
N ARG A 462 -51.92 -1.72 -27.51
CA ARG A 462 -52.65 -2.76 -28.27
C ARG A 462 -51.64 -3.80 -28.76
N GLY A 463 -51.93 -5.07 -28.45
CA GLY A 463 -51.11 -6.19 -28.89
C GLY A 463 -51.24 -6.47 -30.39
N ASP A 464 -50.30 -7.23 -30.93
CA ASP A 464 -50.62 -8.42 -31.73
C ASP A 464 -49.39 -9.33 -31.87
N ARG A 465 -49.71 -10.60 -32.08
CA ARG A 465 -48.87 -11.78 -32.28
C ARG A 465 -48.05 -11.73 -33.58
N GLY A 466 -46.99 -12.53 -33.58
CA GLY A 466 -46.80 -13.55 -34.62
C GLY A 466 -46.01 -13.17 -35.87
N ASP A 467 -44.84 -13.81 -35.97
CA ASP A 467 -44.35 -14.63 -37.08
C ASP A 467 -44.33 -14.12 -38.55
N ARG A 468 -43.30 -14.59 -39.28
CA ARG A 468 -42.95 -14.42 -40.71
C ARG A 468 -42.21 -13.11 -41.03
N GLY A 469 -41.00 -13.12 -41.58
CA GLY A 469 -40.45 -14.03 -42.58
C GLY A 469 -40.77 -13.51 -43.97
N ASP A 470 -39.99 -12.55 -44.49
CA ASP A 470 -39.58 -12.46 -45.90
C ASP A 470 -38.64 -11.26 -46.17
N ARG A 471 -37.57 -11.54 -46.93
CA ARG A 471 -36.65 -10.58 -47.60
C ARG A 471 -37.40 -9.91 -48.80
N PRO A 472 -36.89 -8.91 -49.59
CA PRO A 472 -35.49 -8.47 -49.77
C PRO A 472 -35.20 -6.95 -49.99
N GLY A 473 -33.93 -6.58 -49.80
CA GLY A 473 -33.10 -5.62 -50.57
C GLY A 473 -33.62 -4.25 -51.04
N ARG A 474 -32.91 -3.17 -50.65
CA ARG A 474 -32.37 -2.19 -51.60
C ARG A 474 -31.31 -1.24 -51.01
N ASP A 475 -30.33 -0.96 -51.86
CA ASP A 475 -29.25 0.03 -51.80
C ASP A 475 -29.63 1.48 -51.46
N ARG A 476 -28.56 2.25 -51.17
CA ARG A 476 -28.40 3.71 -51.08
C ARG A 476 -28.64 4.25 -49.67
N GLY A 477 -27.63 4.71 -48.94
CA GLY A 477 -26.62 5.67 -49.35
C GLY A 477 -27.19 7.06 -49.11
N ASP A 478 -26.94 7.64 -47.94
CA ASP A 478 -26.65 9.07 -47.81
C ASP A 478 -26.07 9.41 -46.44
N ARG A 479 -24.86 9.95 -46.52
CA ARG A 479 -24.10 10.61 -45.47
C ARG A 479 -24.63 12.04 -45.43
N PHE A 480 -25.29 12.43 -44.34
CA PHE A 480 -25.54 13.84 -44.07
C PHE A 480 -25.11 14.22 -42.65
N GLU A 481 -24.53 15.42 -42.63
CA GLU A 481 -23.82 16.13 -41.59
C GLU A 481 -24.66 16.33 -40.33
N ARG A 482 -24.03 16.17 -39.16
CA ARG A 482 -24.58 16.69 -37.91
C ARG A 482 -23.93 18.03 -37.62
N GLU A 483 -24.75 19.06 -37.79
CA GLU A 483 -24.54 20.42 -37.31
C GLU A 483 -24.13 20.46 -35.84
N ASP A 484 -23.11 21.26 -35.58
CA ASP A 484 -22.66 21.74 -34.29
C ASP A 484 -23.77 22.58 -33.64
N ARG A 485 -24.43 22.06 -32.60
CA ARG A 485 -25.33 22.84 -31.74
C ARG A 485 -24.65 23.14 -30.42
N SER A 486 -23.83 24.20 -30.42
CA SER A 486 -23.46 24.92 -29.20
C SER A 486 -24.68 25.69 -28.69
N VAL A 487 -25.33 25.19 -27.65
CA VAL A 487 -26.44 25.88 -26.97
C VAL A 487 -25.87 27.03 -26.15
N ARG A 488 -26.02 28.25 -26.68
CA ARG A 488 -25.87 29.52 -25.97
C ARG A 488 -26.96 29.59 -24.89
N ARG A 489 -26.60 29.46 -23.61
CA ARG A 489 -27.49 29.82 -22.49
C ARG A 489 -27.35 31.31 -22.20
N GLU A 490 -28.45 32.04 -22.35
CA GLU A 490 -28.59 33.43 -21.93
C GLU A 490 -28.33 33.57 -20.42
N HIS A 491 -27.56 34.60 -20.05
CA HIS A 491 -27.23 34.96 -18.68
C HIS A 491 -28.37 35.71 -18.01
N SER A 492 -28.87 35.19 -16.89
CA SER A 492 -29.59 36.00 -15.91
C SER A 492 -28.60 36.95 -15.21
N PRO A 493 -28.96 38.22 -14.93
CA PRO A 493 -28.08 39.16 -14.25
C PRO A 493 -27.81 38.71 -12.81
N ARG A 494 -26.53 38.68 -12.43
CA ARG A 494 -26.07 38.35 -11.07
C ARG A 494 -26.50 39.44 -10.09
N THR A 495 -27.14 39.03 -8.99
CA THR A 495 -27.32 39.85 -7.79
C THR A 495 -26.49 39.19 -6.70
N ALA A 496 -25.52 39.92 -6.13
CA ALA A 496 -24.69 39.39 -5.05
C ALA A 496 -25.56 39.16 -3.79
N GLU A 497 -25.25 38.11 -3.02
CA GLU A 497 -25.91 37.87 -1.73
C GLU A 497 -25.65 39.04 -0.76
N PRO A 498 -26.56 39.36 0.18
CA PRO A 498 -26.37 40.43 1.15
C PRO A 498 -25.06 40.25 1.95
N GLY A 499 -24.16 41.23 1.90
CA GLY A 499 -22.83 41.15 2.54
C GLY A 499 -21.71 40.59 1.65
N MET A 500 -21.96 40.40 0.35
CA MET A 500 -20.95 39.96 -0.62
C MET A 500 -20.86 40.92 -1.81
N GLN A 501 -19.64 41.06 -2.35
CA GLN A 501 -19.33 41.77 -3.57
C GLN A 501 -18.77 40.81 -4.62
N THR A 502 -19.22 40.98 -5.86
CA THR A 502 -18.78 40.18 -7.00
C THR A 502 -17.46 40.72 -7.58
N TYR A 503 -16.49 39.83 -7.72
CA TYR A 503 -15.16 40.09 -8.27
C TYR A 503 -14.88 39.24 -9.51
N ARG A 504 -14.25 39.84 -10.51
CA ARG A 504 -13.72 39.16 -11.69
C ARG A 504 -12.23 38.92 -11.54
N ILE A 505 -11.77 37.71 -11.86
CA ILE A 505 -10.36 37.33 -11.94
C ILE A 505 -10.01 36.90 -13.37
N ALA A 506 -8.82 37.24 -13.84
CA ALA A 506 -8.37 37.02 -15.22
C ALA A 506 -7.86 35.58 -15.45
N VAL A 507 -8.57 34.60 -14.90
CA VAL A 507 -8.20 33.18 -14.96
C VAL A 507 -9.47 32.35 -15.19
N GLY A 508 -9.45 31.47 -16.19
CA GLY A 508 -10.61 30.71 -16.69
C GLY A 508 -10.28 29.25 -17.07
N HIS A 509 -11.19 28.57 -17.77
CA HIS A 509 -11.03 27.17 -18.19
C HIS A 509 -9.82 26.93 -19.10
N GLU A 510 -9.48 27.89 -19.97
CA GLU A 510 -8.30 27.79 -20.86
C GLU A 510 -6.99 27.73 -20.07
N HIS A 511 -7.01 28.21 -18.83
CA HIS A 511 -5.86 28.22 -17.92
C HIS A 511 -5.79 26.94 -17.05
N GLY A 512 -6.67 25.95 -17.28
CA GLY A 512 -6.69 24.68 -16.56
C GLY A 512 -7.18 24.77 -15.12
N VAL A 513 -7.87 25.85 -14.76
CA VAL A 513 -8.28 26.14 -13.38
C VAL A 513 -9.61 25.47 -13.02
N LYS A 514 -9.64 24.87 -11.83
CA LYS A 514 -10.82 24.28 -11.19
C LYS A 514 -11.26 25.15 -10.01
N PRO A 515 -12.53 25.11 -9.58
CA PRO A 515 -13.01 25.92 -8.46
C PRO A 515 -12.18 25.76 -7.18
N GLY A 516 -11.75 24.54 -6.86
CA GLY A 516 -10.89 24.25 -5.70
C GLY A 516 -9.52 24.93 -5.75
N ASN A 517 -8.98 25.19 -6.94
CA ASN A 517 -7.70 25.90 -7.10
C ASN A 517 -7.86 27.39 -6.79
N ILE A 518 -9.02 27.97 -7.12
CA ILE A 518 -9.36 29.37 -6.87
C ILE A 518 -9.65 29.57 -5.38
N VAL A 519 -10.51 28.72 -4.81
CA VAL A 519 -10.82 28.71 -3.36
C VAL A 519 -9.54 28.51 -2.56
N GLY A 520 -8.71 27.54 -2.93
CA GLY A 520 -7.46 27.25 -2.22
C GLY A 520 -6.44 28.39 -2.29
N ALA A 521 -6.35 29.10 -3.42
CA ALA A 521 -5.45 30.25 -3.55
C ALA A 521 -5.95 31.47 -2.76
N ILE A 522 -7.24 31.76 -2.81
CA ILE A 522 -7.81 32.91 -2.10
C ILE A 522 -7.85 32.63 -0.59
N ALA A 523 -8.24 31.44 -0.16
CA ALA A 523 -8.32 31.11 1.27
C ALA A 523 -6.94 31.08 1.95
N ASN A 524 -5.92 30.54 1.26
CA ASN A 524 -4.57 30.48 1.82
C ASN A 524 -3.85 31.83 1.82
N GLU A 525 -4.09 32.69 0.82
CA GLU A 525 -3.33 33.94 0.70
C GLU A 525 -4.04 35.16 1.30
N ALA A 526 -5.38 35.17 1.36
CA ALA A 526 -6.14 36.25 2.00
C ALA A 526 -6.64 35.90 3.41
N ASN A 527 -6.28 34.72 3.95
CA ASN A 527 -6.75 34.24 5.25
C ASN A 527 -8.28 34.27 5.41
N ILE A 528 -9.00 34.06 4.30
CA ILE A 528 -10.47 34.01 4.26
C ILE A 528 -10.87 32.54 4.37
N GLU A 529 -11.68 32.20 5.38
CA GLU A 529 -12.22 30.85 5.46
C GLU A 529 -13.08 30.54 4.23
N SER A 530 -12.98 29.32 3.69
CA SER A 530 -13.66 28.92 2.45
C SER A 530 -15.20 29.06 2.52
N LYS A 531 -15.77 29.15 3.73
CA LYS A 531 -17.20 29.41 3.98
C LYS A 531 -17.66 30.83 3.61
N PHE A 532 -16.72 31.77 3.50
CA PHE A 532 -16.97 33.17 3.14
C PHE A 532 -16.69 33.45 1.66
N ILE A 533 -16.30 32.45 0.88
CA ILE A 533 -16.19 32.54 -0.57
C ILE A 533 -17.51 32.03 -1.14
N GLY A 534 -18.26 32.94 -1.77
CA GLY A 534 -19.57 32.67 -2.33
C GLY A 534 -19.50 31.91 -3.65
N ARG A 535 -20.45 32.20 -4.54
CA ARG A 535 -20.57 31.48 -5.81
C ARG A 535 -19.38 31.75 -6.73
N ILE A 536 -18.90 30.72 -7.42
CA ILE A 536 -17.83 30.80 -8.42
C ILE A 536 -18.37 30.27 -9.75
N ASP A 537 -18.41 31.12 -10.78
CA ASP A 537 -18.65 30.68 -12.16
C ASP A 537 -17.40 30.94 -13.00
N ILE A 538 -16.87 29.86 -13.59
CA ILE A 538 -15.65 29.88 -14.41
C ILE A 538 -16.07 29.93 -15.88
N TYR A 539 -15.53 30.90 -16.60
CA TYR A 539 -15.65 31.06 -18.06
C TYR A 539 -14.34 30.66 -18.73
N ASP A 540 -14.28 30.71 -20.06
CA ASP A 540 -13.10 30.28 -20.81
C ASP A 540 -11.85 31.12 -20.45
N ASP A 541 -11.99 32.46 -20.45
CA ASP A 541 -10.90 33.42 -20.26
C ASP A 541 -10.87 34.10 -18.88
N TYR A 542 -11.95 34.03 -18.10
CA TYR A 542 -12.04 34.63 -16.76
C TYR A 542 -12.94 33.83 -15.81
N THR A 543 -12.91 34.17 -14.53
CA THR A 543 -13.82 33.64 -13.51
C THR A 543 -14.45 34.80 -12.77
N ILE A 544 -15.72 34.65 -12.39
CA ILE A 544 -16.40 35.59 -11.50
C ILE A 544 -16.73 34.87 -10.19
N LEU A 545 -16.32 35.47 -9.07
CA LEU A 545 -16.54 34.94 -7.73
C LEU A 545 -17.05 36.00 -6.75
N ASP A 546 -17.82 35.57 -5.76
CA ASP A 546 -18.33 36.46 -4.70
C ASP A 546 -17.44 36.36 -3.45
N LEU A 547 -17.04 37.52 -2.91
CA LEU A 547 -16.25 37.65 -1.67
C LEU A 547 -16.94 38.61 -0.71
N PRO A 548 -16.60 38.62 0.59
CA PRO A 548 -17.15 39.58 1.56
C PRO A 548 -16.96 41.04 1.11
N ASP A 549 -17.95 41.89 1.35
CA ASP A 549 -17.93 43.31 0.97
C ASP A 549 -17.06 44.18 1.89
N ASP A 550 -16.60 43.65 3.02
CA ASP A 550 -15.75 44.30 4.02
C ASP A 550 -14.23 44.04 3.83
N LEU A 551 -13.83 43.61 2.63
CA LEU A 551 -12.42 43.32 2.32
C LEU A 551 -11.54 44.59 2.40
N PRO A 552 -10.46 44.59 3.22
CA PRO A 552 -9.50 45.69 3.28
C PRO A 552 -8.82 45.93 1.91
N ALA A 553 -8.61 47.20 1.55
CA ALA A 553 -7.97 47.56 0.27
C ALA A 553 -6.59 46.90 0.08
N ASP A 554 -5.83 46.77 1.16
CA ASP A 554 -4.51 46.12 1.18
C ASP A 554 -4.59 44.62 0.82
N MET A 555 -5.67 43.93 1.18
CA MET A 555 -5.90 42.53 0.83
C MET A 555 -6.29 42.36 -0.65
N LEU A 556 -7.07 43.29 -1.20
CA LEU A 556 -7.39 43.30 -2.63
C LEU A 556 -6.14 43.53 -3.48
N ASP A 557 -5.24 44.41 -3.05
CA ASP A 557 -3.97 44.65 -3.74
C ASP A 557 -3.03 43.44 -3.61
N HIS A 558 -3.03 42.74 -2.48
CA HIS A 558 -2.32 41.48 -2.32
C HIS A 558 -2.85 40.41 -3.29
N LEU A 559 -4.17 40.24 -3.36
CA LEU A 559 -4.86 39.27 -4.24
C LEU A 559 -4.60 39.50 -5.73
N LYS A 560 -4.30 40.72 -6.18
CA LYS A 560 -3.88 40.99 -7.58
C LYS A 560 -2.58 40.28 -7.96
N SER A 561 -1.69 40.09 -6.99
CA SER A 561 -0.36 39.50 -7.20
C SER A 561 -0.33 37.96 -7.09
N VAL A 562 -1.36 37.37 -6.48
CA VAL A 562 -1.47 35.93 -6.24
C VAL A 562 -1.60 35.17 -7.55
N ARG A 563 -0.99 33.98 -7.62
CA ARG A 563 -0.96 33.15 -8.83
C ARG A 563 -1.73 31.85 -8.67
N VAL A 564 -2.57 31.54 -9.66
CA VAL A 564 -3.32 30.29 -9.78
C VAL A 564 -2.99 29.66 -11.13
N ALA A 565 -2.58 28.38 -11.12
CA ALA A 565 -2.14 27.66 -12.32
C ALA A 565 -1.10 28.40 -13.18
N GLY A 566 -0.21 29.17 -12.53
CA GLY A 566 0.84 29.95 -13.21
C GLY A 566 0.41 31.32 -13.72
N GLN A 567 -0.87 31.70 -13.60
CA GLN A 567 -1.41 33.00 -14.00
C GLN A 567 -1.74 33.88 -12.80
N SER A 568 -1.51 35.19 -12.92
CA SER A 568 -1.86 36.14 -11.86
C SER A 568 -3.37 36.40 -11.85
N LEU A 569 -3.97 36.34 -10.67
CA LEU A 569 -5.42 36.47 -10.46
C LEU A 569 -5.99 37.78 -11.01
N ARG A 570 -5.22 38.89 -10.94
CA ARG A 570 -5.63 40.22 -11.43
C ARG A 570 -7.09 40.54 -11.09
N ILE A 571 -7.40 40.45 -9.80
CA ILE A 571 -8.77 40.64 -9.30
C ILE A 571 -9.24 42.08 -9.49
N SER A 572 -10.48 42.25 -9.95
CA SER A 572 -11.15 43.54 -10.11
C SER A 572 -12.61 43.42 -9.68
N ALA A 573 -13.10 44.38 -8.89
CA ALA A 573 -14.51 44.46 -8.52
C ALA A 573 -15.37 44.71 -9.76
N GLU A 574 -16.43 43.93 -9.93
CA GLU A 574 -17.38 44.12 -11.03
C GLU A 574 -18.38 45.22 -10.62
N LYS A 575 -18.40 46.34 -11.36
CA LYS A 575 -19.37 47.41 -11.09
C LYS A 575 -20.78 46.91 -11.46
N ALA A 576 -21.68 46.90 -10.48
CA ALA A 576 -23.10 46.68 -10.72
C ALA A 576 -23.65 47.82 -11.60
N GLY A 577 -23.84 47.55 -12.89
CA GLY A 577 -24.48 48.45 -13.85
C GLY A 577 -23.51 49.06 -14.87
N GLY A 578 -23.45 48.45 -16.06
CA GLY A 578 -22.77 49.02 -17.22
C GLY A 578 -22.64 48.04 -18.38
N SER A 579 -23.65 47.97 -19.23
CA SER A 579 -23.59 47.28 -20.53
C SER A 579 -22.47 47.86 -21.39
N THR A 580 -21.50 47.05 -21.81
CA THR A 580 -20.57 47.41 -22.88
C THR A 580 -20.88 46.60 -24.13
N SER A 581 -21.38 47.35 -25.11
CA SER A 581 -21.72 47.01 -26.47
C SER A 581 -20.59 46.33 -27.24
N ALA A 582 -20.94 45.27 -27.98
CA ALA A 582 -20.11 44.68 -29.03
C ALA A 582 -19.80 45.70 -30.15
N PRO A 583 -18.58 45.70 -30.73
CA PRO A 583 -18.34 46.43 -31.97
C PRO A 583 -19.05 45.76 -33.14
N ALA A 584 -19.71 46.60 -33.93
CA ALA A 584 -20.64 46.26 -34.99
C ALA A 584 -20.03 45.47 -36.15
N ARG A 585 -20.84 44.55 -36.68
CA ARG A 585 -20.65 43.86 -37.95
C ARG A 585 -21.60 44.49 -38.97
N SER A 586 -21.07 44.93 -40.11
CA SER A 586 -21.84 45.33 -41.30
C SER A 586 -21.03 44.96 -42.56
N PRO A 587 -21.66 44.78 -43.73
CA PRO A 587 -22.75 43.85 -44.00
C PRO A 587 -22.45 42.97 -45.24
N ARG A 588 -23.24 41.91 -45.43
CA ARG A 588 -23.26 41.09 -46.66
C ARG A 588 -24.21 41.69 -47.69
N SER A 589 -23.84 41.66 -48.97
CA SER A 589 -24.76 41.66 -50.12
C SER A 589 -24.13 40.96 -51.34
N GLU A 590 -24.66 39.77 -51.63
CA GLU A 590 -24.99 39.06 -52.89
C GLU A 590 -24.84 39.74 -54.29
N PRO A 591 -25.05 39.06 -55.46
CA PRO A 591 -25.11 37.61 -55.80
C PRO A 591 -24.52 37.16 -57.20
N ARG A 592 -24.48 35.83 -57.41
CA ARG A 592 -24.78 35.01 -58.63
C ARG A 592 -23.80 34.83 -59.83
N ALA A 593 -23.74 33.55 -60.26
CA ALA A 593 -23.50 32.97 -61.61
C ALA A 593 -22.04 33.07 -62.14
N GLU A 594 -21.45 32.17 -62.94
CA GLU A 594 -21.89 31.06 -63.82
C GLU A 594 -20.61 30.34 -64.34
N ARG A 595 -20.68 29.04 -64.70
CA ARG A 595 -19.86 28.32 -65.74
C ARG A 595 -18.30 28.35 -65.60
N THR A 596 -17.45 27.45 -66.11
CA THR A 596 -17.48 26.26 -66.98
C THR A 596 -16.08 25.61 -66.88
N GLU A 597 -16.05 24.28 -67.02
CA GLU A 597 -15.06 23.45 -67.76
C GLU A 597 -13.56 23.36 -67.40
N ARG A 598 -13.14 22.07 -67.37
CA ARG A 598 -11.92 21.46 -67.96
C ARG A 598 -10.57 21.82 -67.30
N THR A 599 -9.57 20.94 -67.16
CA THR A 599 -9.23 19.69 -67.86
C THR A 599 -8.15 18.93 -67.04
N GLU A 600 -8.12 17.60 -67.22
CA GLU A 600 -6.93 16.69 -67.26
C GLU A 600 -6.00 16.56 -66.03
N ARG A 601 -6.02 15.42 -65.31
CA ARG A 601 -5.33 14.13 -65.57
C ARG A 601 -3.79 14.22 -65.63
N ALA A 602 -3.15 13.85 -64.52
CA ALA A 602 -2.16 12.76 -64.27
C ALA A 602 -1.04 12.47 -65.31
N PRO A 603 -0.08 11.50 -65.13
CA PRO A 603 0.27 10.66 -63.97
C PRO A 603 1.80 10.42 -63.74
N ARG A 604 2.15 9.67 -62.67
CA ARG A 604 3.20 8.59 -62.49
C ARG A 604 4.67 8.88 -62.93
N ILE A 605 5.73 8.38 -62.30
CA ILE A 605 6.21 6.98 -62.13
C ILE A 605 7.38 6.99 -61.12
N ALA A 606 7.66 5.80 -60.57
CA ALA A 606 8.69 5.38 -59.62
C ALA A 606 10.17 5.46 -60.07
N ASP A 607 11.03 5.19 -59.07
CA ASP A 607 12.33 4.47 -59.10
C ASP A 607 13.60 5.21 -58.65
N ALA A 608 14.42 4.41 -57.93
CA ALA A 608 15.86 4.50 -57.67
C ALA A 608 16.40 5.15 -56.37
N ALA A 609 17.01 4.30 -55.53
CA ALA A 609 18.18 4.60 -54.68
C ALA A 609 19.48 4.41 -55.52
N PRO A 610 20.74 4.52 -54.99
CA PRO A 610 21.31 5.23 -53.84
C PRO A 610 22.62 6.05 -54.17
N GLY A 611 23.03 6.95 -53.26
CA GLY A 611 24.45 7.14 -52.86
C GLY A 611 25.31 8.25 -53.51
N SER A 612 25.99 9.02 -52.63
CA SER A 612 27.31 9.73 -52.77
C SER A 612 27.27 11.02 -51.92
N ARG A 613 28.14 11.37 -50.97
CA ARG A 613 29.59 11.24 -50.67
C ARG A 613 29.72 11.65 -49.17
N MET A 614 30.71 11.34 -48.32
CA MET A 614 32.17 11.27 -48.47
C MET A 614 32.78 10.63 -47.18
N ASN A 615 33.93 9.95 -47.34
CA ASN A 615 34.82 9.26 -46.37
C ASN A 615 35.01 9.93 -44.98
N GLN A 616 34.87 9.20 -43.85
CA GLN A 616 35.86 8.36 -43.12
C GLN A 616 37.09 9.11 -42.55
N VAL A 617 37.30 9.05 -41.23
CA VAL A 617 38.44 8.38 -40.51
C VAL A 617 38.49 8.78 -39.01
N VAL A 618 38.29 7.78 -38.14
CA VAL A 618 39.05 7.34 -36.94
C VAL A 618 39.66 8.37 -35.95
N GLU A 619 39.12 8.34 -34.72
CA GLU A 619 39.76 8.12 -33.39
C GLU A 619 41.10 8.80 -32.96
N ARG A 620 41.15 9.16 -31.66
CA ARG A 620 42.29 9.62 -30.80
C ARG A 620 42.67 11.10 -30.94
N ALA A 621 43.09 11.84 -29.92
CA ALA A 621 43.31 11.63 -28.49
C ALA A 621 43.51 13.03 -27.84
N PHE A 622 43.35 13.07 -26.52
CA PHE A 622 44.01 13.97 -25.55
C PHE A 622 44.82 15.19 -26.06
N SER A 623 44.45 16.38 -25.59
CA SER A 623 45.36 17.33 -24.92
C SER A 623 44.58 18.49 -24.30
N ALA A 624 44.85 18.75 -23.01
CA ALA A 624 44.55 20.05 -22.39
C ALA A 624 45.46 21.14 -22.99
N PRO A 625 45.08 22.42 -22.89
CA PRO A 625 45.73 23.23 -21.85
C PRO A 625 44.81 24.25 -21.14
N ASP A 626 45.27 24.64 -19.94
CA ASP A 626 44.94 25.85 -19.18
C ASP A 626 45.12 27.13 -20.06
N GLU A 627 44.64 28.34 -19.77
CA GLU A 627 44.22 29.03 -18.55
C GLU A 627 43.41 30.28 -18.98
N ASP A 628 42.64 30.85 -18.05
CA ASP A 628 42.17 32.25 -17.98
C ASP A 628 41.43 32.91 -19.15
N ASP A 629 40.12 33.11 -18.95
CA ASP A 629 39.49 34.43 -18.79
C ASP A 629 38.01 34.33 -19.17
N ARG A 630 37.12 34.33 -18.16
CA ARG A 630 35.72 34.79 -18.31
C ARG A 630 34.95 34.88 -16.97
N PRO A 631 34.14 35.93 -16.78
CA PRO A 631 33.57 36.32 -15.49
C PRO A 631 32.30 35.55 -15.07
N ALA A 632 32.08 35.52 -13.76
CA ALA A 632 31.03 34.80 -13.06
C ALA A 632 29.60 35.32 -13.33
N LYS A 633 28.66 34.40 -13.56
CA LYS A 633 27.21 34.64 -13.53
C LYS A 633 26.64 34.30 -12.14
N PRO A 634 25.68 35.08 -11.60
CA PRO A 634 25.19 34.93 -10.23
C PRO A 634 24.26 33.73 -10.05
N LYS A 635 24.45 33.01 -8.92
CA LYS A 635 23.56 31.93 -8.44
C LYS A 635 22.29 32.53 -7.83
N LYS A 636 21.12 32.06 -8.26
CA LYS A 636 19.82 32.36 -7.65
C LYS A 636 19.63 31.56 -6.36
N GLU A 637 19.43 32.27 -5.26
CA GLU A 637 18.94 31.75 -3.99
C GLU A 637 17.49 31.28 -4.10
N LYS A 638 17.16 30.15 -3.46
CA LYS A 638 15.78 29.68 -3.29
C LYS A 638 15.23 30.30 -2.01
N ALA A 639 14.22 31.16 -2.15
CA ALA A 639 13.46 31.72 -1.04
C ALA A 639 12.69 30.61 -0.28
N SER A 640 12.85 30.59 1.04
CA SER A 640 12.16 29.72 1.99
C SER A 640 10.72 30.19 2.26
N LYS A 641 9.75 29.28 2.13
CA LYS A 641 8.37 29.48 2.61
C LYS A 641 8.32 29.35 4.14
N GLY A 642 7.45 30.15 4.77
CA GLY A 642 7.40 30.43 6.21
C GLY A 642 7.31 29.21 7.13
N LYS A 643 8.14 29.22 8.18
CA LYS A 643 7.99 28.40 9.39
C LYS A 643 7.45 29.29 10.51
N VAL A 644 6.46 28.79 11.24
CA VAL A 644 6.05 29.33 12.55
C VAL A 644 7.29 29.30 13.47
N SER A 645 7.73 30.46 13.96
CA SER A 645 8.91 30.57 14.82
C SER A 645 8.55 30.21 16.27
N VAL A 646 8.73 28.95 16.64
CA VAL A 646 8.71 28.54 18.04
C VAL A 646 10.04 28.98 18.68
N PRO A 647 10.04 29.65 19.85
CA PRO A 647 11.28 30.00 20.53
C PRO A 647 12.09 28.73 20.85
N MET A 648 13.38 28.74 20.52
CA MET A 648 14.27 27.59 20.67
C MET A 648 15.35 27.87 21.73
N GLN A 649 15.80 26.82 22.40
CA GLN A 649 16.94 26.83 23.30
C GLN A 649 17.94 25.79 22.84
N THR A 650 19.23 26.17 22.82
CA THR A 650 20.32 25.29 22.44
C THR A 650 20.71 24.40 23.62
N TYR A 651 20.83 23.10 23.36
CA TYR A 651 21.32 22.09 24.28
C TYR A 651 22.58 21.46 23.73
N ARG A 652 23.54 21.15 24.60
CA ARG A 652 24.73 20.37 24.29
C ARG A 652 24.52 18.92 24.69
N ILE A 653 24.88 18.01 23.79
CA ILE A 653 24.95 16.57 24.01
C ILE A 653 26.40 16.09 23.89
N GLU A 654 26.87 15.28 24.84
CA GLU A 654 28.24 14.75 24.88
C GLU A 654 28.45 13.56 23.92
N VAL A 655 28.06 13.73 22.65
CA VAL A 655 28.35 12.79 21.54
C VAL A 655 28.74 13.60 20.30
N GLY A 656 29.80 13.20 19.60
CA GLY A 656 30.39 13.97 18.49
C GLY A 656 30.83 13.14 17.28
N LYS A 657 31.60 13.73 16.36
CA LYS A 657 32.13 13.05 15.17
C LYS A 657 33.01 11.85 15.52
N ALA A 658 33.75 11.92 16.62
CA ALA A 658 34.57 10.81 17.12
C ALA A 658 33.74 9.56 17.45
N ASP A 659 32.43 9.73 17.69
CA ASP A 659 31.47 8.66 17.96
C ASP A 659 30.74 8.18 16.70
N THR A 660 31.16 8.62 15.51
CA THR A 660 30.52 8.29 14.22
C THR A 660 29.06 8.78 14.10
N VAL A 661 28.71 9.82 14.86
CA VAL A 661 27.35 10.35 14.92
C VAL A 661 27.09 11.29 13.74
N THR A 662 25.96 11.11 13.07
CA THR A 662 25.45 12.02 12.03
C THR A 662 24.22 12.78 12.53
N PRO A 663 23.82 13.90 11.89
CA PRO A 663 22.61 14.62 12.29
C PRO A 663 21.35 13.73 12.21
N ALA A 664 21.30 12.81 11.24
CA ALA A 664 20.20 11.85 11.11
C ALA A 664 20.16 10.85 12.27
N ASN A 665 21.31 10.45 12.82
CA ASN A 665 21.35 9.57 14.00
C ASN A 665 20.80 10.28 15.24
N ILE A 666 21.09 11.56 15.43
CA ILE A 666 20.61 12.37 16.56
C ILE A 666 19.11 12.61 16.44
N VAL A 667 18.65 13.06 15.26
CA VAL A 667 17.21 13.29 14.98
C VAL A 667 16.42 11.99 15.13
N GLY A 668 16.93 10.89 14.57
CA GLY A 668 16.28 9.58 14.64
C GLY A 668 16.17 9.05 16.07
N ALA A 669 17.22 9.18 16.88
CA ALA A 669 17.18 8.75 18.28
C ALA A 669 16.21 9.59 19.11
N ILE A 670 16.25 10.92 18.97
CA ILE A 670 15.36 11.83 19.71
C ILE A 670 13.90 11.63 19.28
N ALA A 671 13.64 11.46 17.97
CA ALA A 671 12.28 11.26 17.48
C ALA A 671 11.68 9.92 17.90
N ASN A 672 12.49 8.85 17.93
CA ASN A 672 12.02 7.51 18.28
C ASN A 672 11.91 7.29 19.80
N GLU A 673 12.87 7.80 20.59
CA GLU A 673 12.96 7.49 22.02
C GLU A 673 12.31 8.55 22.92
N ALA A 674 12.31 9.83 22.51
CA ALA A 674 11.63 10.91 23.22
C ALA A 674 10.29 11.31 22.56
N GLY A 675 9.84 10.58 21.53
CA GLY A 675 8.53 10.80 20.89
C GLY A 675 8.36 12.18 20.24
N MET A 676 9.46 12.86 19.87
CA MET A 676 9.44 14.22 19.37
C MET A 676 9.52 14.28 17.84
N GLU A 677 8.55 14.89 17.18
CA GLU A 677 8.62 15.02 15.73
C GLU A 677 9.84 15.84 15.27
N ALA A 678 10.52 15.39 14.22
CA ALA A 678 11.73 16.03 13.68
C ALA A 678 11.53 17.51 13.29
N LYS A 679 10.29 17.95 13.04
CA LYS A 679 9.95 19.36 12.74
C LYS A 679 10.19 20.31 13.93
N TYR A 680 10.25 19.77 15.15
CA TYR A 680 10.51 20.51 16.38
C TYR A 680 11.99 20.49 16.81
N ILE A 681 12.84 19.76 16.10
CA ILE A 681 14.29 19.78 16.32
C ILE A 681 14.88 20.84 15.38
N GLY A 682 15.52 21.85 15.96
CA GLY A 682 16.10 22.96 15.24
C GLY A 682 17.48 22.63 14.67
N ARG A 683 18.39 23.60 14.72
CA ARG A 683 19.74 23.42 14.17
C ARG A 683 20.51 22.37 14.97
N ILE A 684 21.28 21.54 14.28
CA ILE A 684 22.21 20.58 14.88
C ILE A 684 23.61 20.86 14.33
N ASP A 685 24.54 21.17 15.21
CA ASP A 685 25.96 21.29 14.86
C ASP A 685 26.74 20.18 15.57
N ILE A 686 27.55 19.43 14.80
CA ILE A 686 28.33 18.29 15.32
C ILE A 686 29.80 18.68 15.39
N PHE A 687 30.36 18.64 16.59
CA PHE A 687 31.77 18.84 16.88
C PHE A 687 32.45 17.50 17.15
N ASP A 688 33.77 17.50 17.34
CA ASP A 688 34.54 16.26 17.46
C ASP A 688 34.11 15.42 18.66
N ASN A 689 33.88 16.05 19.82
CA ASN A 689 33.58 15.38 21.10
C ASN A 689 32.16 15.65 21.63
N HIS A 690 31.40 16.56 21.01
CA HIS A 690 30.04 16.91 21.45
C HIS A 690 29.24 17.43 20.26
N SER A 691 27.92 17.55 20.42
CA SER A 691 27.04 18.17 19.44
C SER A 691 26.12 19.16 20.14
N THR A 692 25.69 20.20 19.43
CA THR A 692 24.65 21.12 19.90
C THR A 692 23.38 20.91 19.09
N LEU A 693 22.24 21.01 19.76
CA LEU A 693 20.93 20.90 19.12
C LEU A 693 19.95 21.90 19.72
N ASP A 694 19.11 22.48 18.88
CA ASP A 694 18.07 23.41 19.30
C ASP A 694 16.75 22.68 19.56
N LEU A 695 16.16 22.90 20.74
CA LEU A 695 14.85 22.35 21.12
C LEU A 695 13.89 23.46 21.56
N PRO A 696 12.56 23.25 21.48
CA PRO A 696 11.59 24.28 21.84
C PRO A 696 11.67 24.67 23.32
N VAL A 697 11.57 25.96 23.60
CA VAL A 697 11.45 26.52 24.97
C VAL A 697 10.09 26.12 25.55
N GLY A 698 10.04 25.71 26.82
CA GLY A 698 8.80 25.37 27.53
C GLY A 698 8.33 23.91 27.36
N MET A 699 9.23 23.01 26.94
CA MET A 699 8.94 21.58 26.84
C MET A 699 8.52 20.98 28.20
N PRO A 700 7.53 20.05 28.23
CA PRO A 700 7.17 19.33 29.44
C PRO A 700 8.39 18.70 30.12
N PRO A 701 8.53 18.82 31.46
CA PRO A 701 9.69 18.29 32.19
C PRO A 701 9.86 16.76 32.05
N GLU A 702 8.77 16.06 31.73
CA GLU A 702 8.77 14.62 31.41
C GLU A 702 9.56 14.29 30.13
N LEU A 703 9.42 15.11 29.09
CA LEU A 703 10.18 14.96 27.83
C LEU A 703 11.68 15.24 28.03
N LEU A 704 12.01 16.24 28.86
CA LEU A 704 13.40 16.51 29.23
C LEU A 704 14.02 15.34 30.02
N ALA A 705 13.23 14.66 30.86
CA ALA A 705 13.66 13.47 31.58
C ALA A 705 13.88 12.27 30.63
N GLN A 706 13.00 12.08 29.64
CA GLN A 706 13.16 11.06 28.60
C GLN A 706 14.40 11.32 27.73
N LEU A 707 14.69 12.58 27.38
CA LEU A 707 15.89 12.96 26.63
C LEU A 707 17.21 12.59 27.34
N LYS A 708 17.24 12.56 28.68
CA LYS A 708 18.40 12.08 29.45
C LYS A 708 18.60 10.55 29.38
N GLY A 709 17.57 9.82 28.95
CA GLY A 709 17.59 8.37 28.76
C GLY A 709 17.98 7.93 27.35
N VAL A 710 18.12 8.86 26.40
CA VAL A 710 18.24 8.54 24.97
C VAL A 710 19.62 7.97 24.61
N TRP A 711 19.66 6.97 23.75
CA TRP A 711 20.88 6.35 23.24
C TRP A 711 21.17 6.80 21.82
N VAL A 712 22.35 7.38 21.59
CA VAL A 712 22.83 7.75 20.26
C VAL A 712 24.09 6.96 19.96
N ALA A 713 24.09 6.19 18.87
CA ALA A 713 25.23 5.37 18.45
C ALA A 713 25.79 4.45 19.55
N GLY A 714 24.93 3.92 20.42
CA GLY A 714 25.32 3.01 21.50
C GLY A 714 25.87 3.68 22.76
N LYS A 715 25.83 5.02 22.85
CA LYS A 715 26.14 5.78 24.07
C LYS A 715 24.90 6.53 24.57
N GLN A 716 24.66 6.48 25.88
CA GLN A 716 23.61 7.27 26.51
C GLN A 716 24.00 8.75 26.50
N ILE A 717 23.11 9.61 25.99
CA ILE A 717 23.40 11.03 25.86
C ILE A 717 23.31 11.73 27.22
N LYS A 718 24.28 12.61 27.49
CA LYS A 718 24.18 13.60 28.57
C LYS A 718 23.83 14.93 27.94
N ILE A 719 22.65 15.46 28.26
CA ILE A 719 22.13 16.72 27.72
C ILE A 719 22.20 17.84 28.78
N SER A 720 22.74 19.00 28.40
CA SER A 720 22.83 20.20 29.25
C SER A 720 22.48 21.46 28.45
N PRO A 721 21.71 22.42 29.00
CA PRO A 721 21.39 23.67 28.30
C PRO A 721 22.64 24.53 28.10
N VAL A 722 22.72 25.24 26.97
CA VAL A 722 23.82 26.15 26.63
C VAL A 722 23.25 27.54 26.35
N GLY A 723 23.59 28.51 27.20
CA GLY A 723 23.23 29.93 27.02
C GLY A 723 21.75 30.28 27.28
N GLU A 724 21.45 31.58 27.30
CA GLU A 724 20.08 32.12 27.40
C GLU A 724 19.30 31.90 26.08
N PRO A 725 17.97 31.68 26.14
CA PRO A 725 17.15 31.38 24.96
C PRO A 725 17.20 32.53 23.95
N THR A 726 17.57 32.22 22.71
CA THR A 726 17.71 33.21 21.64
C THR A 726 16.36 33.43 20.94
N SER A 727 15.83 34.65 21.05
CA SER A 727 14.78 35.15 20.14
C SER A 727 15.44 35.64 18.85
N GLY A 728 15.03 35.12 17.70
CA GLY A 728 15.65 35.41 16.40
C GLY A 728 15.77 36.90 16.07
N GLY A 729 16.93 37.30 15.55
CA GLY A 729 17.15 38.66 15.04
C GLY A 729 18.51 38.86 14.37
N VAL A 730 18.44 39.16 13.06
CA VAL A 730 19.20 40.11 12.22
C VAL A 730 20.68 40.39 12.51
N ALA A 731 21.46 40.42 11.42
CA ALA A 731 22.85 40.85 11.35
C ALA A 731 23.14 42.20 12.05
N HIS A 732 24.19 42.22 12.86
CA HIS A 732 24.93 43.43 13.20
C HIS A 732 26.45 43.18 13.09
N ASP A 733 27.11 44.23 12.65
CA ASP A 733 28.47 44.30 12.12
C ASP A 733 29.47 44.87 13.18
N PHE A 734 30.77 44.67 12.91
CA PHE A 734 32.01 45.25 13.51
C PHE A 734 32.62 44.62 14.79
N PRO A 735 33.97 44.73 15.04
CA PRO A 735 35.01 45.45 14.28
C PRO A 735 36.30 44.65 13.93
N ALA A 736 37.17 45.35 13.20
CA ALA A 736 38.43 44.94 12.60
C ALA A 736 39.57 44.53 13.56
N GLY A 737 40.34 43.54 13.10
CA GLY A 737 41.81 43.59 13.02
C GLY A 737 42.63 43.38 14.29
N GLN A 738 43.41 42.30 14.32
CA GLN A 738 44.87 42.40 14.48
C GLN A 738 45.59 41.11 14.06
N LYS A 739 46.59 41.27 13.19
CA LYS A 739 47.59 40.29 12.77
C LYS A 739 48.53 39.97 13.94
N LYS A 740 49.02 38.72 14.00
CA LYS A 740 50.42 38.30 14.27
C LYS A 740 50.48 36.78 14.11
N SER A 741 51.05 36.24 13.03
CA SER A 741 52.47 36.10 12.67
C SER A 741 53.11 34.82 13.23
N GLY A 742 53.44 33.92 12.30
CA GLY A 742 54.74 33.26 12.25
C GLY A 742 54.90 31.98 13.06
N GLY A 743 55.66 31.04 12.50
CA GLY A 743 56.45 30.12 13.30
C GLY A 743 56.38 28.68 12.88
N ASP A 744 57.00 28.40 11.75
CA ASP A 744 57.33 27.08 11.24
C ASP A 744 58.26 26.30 12.21
N ARG A 745 58.27 24.98 12.03
CA ARG A 745 59.38 24.03 12.27
C ARG A 745 59.66 23.41 13.65
N ARG A 746 59.77 22.07 13.53
CA ARG A 746 60.88 21.18 13.97
C ARG A 746 60.85 20.73 15.43
N VAL A 747 61.24 19.49 15.78
CA VAL A 747 61.62 18.27 15.06
C VAL A 747 61.83 17.15 16.11
N LEU A 748 61.82 15.89 15.65
CA LEU A 748 62.50 14.71 16.22
C LEU A 748 62.05 14.23 17.61
N GLU A 749 62.10 12.94 17.95
CA GLU A 749 62.19 11.64 17.29
C GLU A 749 62.30 10.66 18.46
N LYS A 750 61.75 9.44 18.33
CA LYS A 750 62.27 8.19 18.92
C LYS A 750 62.31 8.08 20.47
N ALA A 751 62.20 6.93 21.09
CA ALA A 751 61.93 5.56 20.69
C ALA A 751 61.72 4.74 21.98
N ALA A 752 61.12 3.56 21.80
CA ALA A 752 61.42 2.31 22.49
C ALA A 752 61.04 2.15 23.98
N GLY A 753 60.49 0.96 24.27
CA GLY A 753 60.70 0.31 25.56
C GLY A 753 59.43 -0.19 26.27
N LYS A 754 58.91 -1.35 25.84
CA LYS A 754 58.41 -2.39 26.78
C LYS A 754 59.64 -3.00 27.51
N PRO A 755 59.56 -3.76 28.62
CA PRO A 755 58.47 -4.69 29.01
C PRO A 755 58.24 -4.98 30.54
N GLY A 756 57.18 -5.75 30.83
CA GLY A 756 57.05 -6.72 31.94
C GLY A 756 56.89 -6.17 33.37
N ALA A 757 56.54 -6.92 34.40
CA ALA A 757 55.76 -8.15 34.59
C ALA A 757 55.62 -8.35 36.13
N ARG A 758 54.45 -8.79 36.59
CA ARG A 758 54.17 -9.63 37.78
C ARG A 758 54.18 -9.10 39.23
N SER A 759 53.38 -9.86 40.01
CA SER A 759 53.30 -10.07 41.47
C SER A 759 52.46 -9.09 42.27
N ASP A 760 51.84 -9.44 43.39
CA ASP A 760 51.07 -10.62 43.86
C ASP A 760 50.52 -10.20 45.25
N SER A 761 49.63 -11.02 45.83
CA SER A 761 49.23 -11.06 47.26
C SER A 761 48.19 -10.04 47.77
N ARG A 762 47.32 -10.31 48.76
CA ARG A 762 46.62 -11.48 49.35
C ARG A 762 45.76 -10.91 50.52
N SER A 763 44.77 -11.70 50.96
CA SER A 763 44.04 -11.63 52.26
C SER A 763 42.95 -10.55 52.38
N ASP A 764 41.85 -10.72 53.10
CA ASP A 764 41.15 -11.86 53.70
C ASP A 764 39.77 -11.33 54.18
N SER A 765 38.85 -12.26 54.40
CA SER A 765 37.72 -12.22 55.37
C SER A 765 36.30 -12.39 54.82
N LYS A 766 35.75 -13.57 55.17
CA LYS A 766 34.34 -14.02 55.22
C LYS A 766 33.83 -13.80 56.67
N PRO A 767 32.50 -13.77 56.96
CA PRO A 767 31.68 -15.00 57.16
C PRO A 767 30.22 -14.91 56.62
N ALA A 768 29.66 -15.95 55.99
CA ALA A 768 28.85 -17.08 56.53
C ALA A 768 27.36 -16.70 56.84
N GLY A 769 26.32 -17.47 56.47
CA GLY A 769 26.25 -18.83 55.90
C GLY A 769 24.84 -19.37 55.58
N LYS A 770 24.83 -20.50 54.86
CA LYS A 770 24.00 -21.74 54.98
C LYS A 770 22.50 -21.68 54.56
N PHE A 771 21.84 -22.63 53.89
CA PHE A 771 21.89 -24.12 53.66
C PHE A 771 21.32 -24.42 52.22
N SER A 772 21.86 -25.29 51.33
CA SER A 772 21.66 -26.76 51.12
C SER A 772 20.22 -27.28 51.32
N ASN A 773 19.53 -28.13 50.54
CA ASN A 773 19.77 -29.31 49.66
C ASN A 773 18.50 -29.40 48.75
N GLY A 774 18.32 -30.20 47.69
CA GLY A 774 19.00 -31.36 47.13
C GLY A 774 18.15 -31.90 45.95
N ARG A 775 18.75 -32.74 45.09
CA ARG A 775 18.08 -33.51 44.02
C ARG A 775 17.11 -34.56 44.59
N PRO A 776 16.25 -35.13 43.73
CA PRO A 776 16.42 -36.56 43.47
C PRO A 776 16.28 -36.97 41.98
N SER A 777 16.62 -38.24 41.73
CA SER A 777 16.78 -38.92 40.44
C SER A 777 15.60 -39.83 40.07
N LYS A 778 15.55 -40.19 38.79
CA LYS A 778 14.95 -41.37 38.11
C LYS A 778 14.23 -42.45 38.96
N PHE A 779 13.04 -42.85 38.50
CA PHE A 779 12.50 -44.20 38.61
C PHE A 779 11.66 -44.56 37.36
N ASP A 780 11.70 -45.85 37.01
CA ASP A 780 11.09 -46.58 35.89
C ASP A 780 9.72 -47.21 36.26
N LYS A 781 8.97 -47.67 35.23
CA LYS A 781 7.71 -48.48 35.22
C LYS A 781 6.41 -47.69 35.45
N ASP A 782 5.26 -47.99 34.83
CA ASP A 782 4.81 -49.17 34.10
C ASP A 782 3.70 -48.82 33.09
N SER A 783 3.50 -49.78 32.20
CA SER A 783 2.56 -49.89 31.09
C SER A 783 1.06 -49.74 31.42
N GLY A 784 0.30 -49.19 30.47
CA GLY A 784 -1.16 -48.99 30.57
C GLY A 784 -1.84 -48.89 29.20
N THR A 785 -1.83 -50.00 28.46
CA THR A 785 -2.45 -50.17 27.14
C THR A 785 -3.97 -50.33 27.27
N THR A 786 -4.77 -49.52 26.58
CA THR A 786 -6.18 -49.87 26.29
C THR A 786 -6.47 -49.75 24.80
N ARG A 787 -6.32 -50.87 24.09
CA ARG A 787 -6.87 -51.11 22.75
C ARG A 787 -8.35 -51.45 22.90
N ARG A 788 -9.23 -50.68 22.25
CA ARG A 788 -10.54 -51.17 21.81
C ARG A 788 -10.41 -51.62 20.34
N LYS A 789 -10.77 -52.89 20.09
CA LYS A 789 -11.11 -53.42 18.76
C LYS A 789 -12.61 -53.75 18.74
N PRO A 790 -13.21 -53.90 17.54
CA PRO A 790 -14.65 -53.73 17.30
C PRO A 790 -15.43 -55.04 17.32
N SER A 791 -16.76 -54.95 17.43
CA SER A 791 -17.67 -56.01 17.00
C SER A 791 -19.06 -55.47 16.66
N LYS A 792 -19.50 -55.82 15.45
CA LYS A 792 -20.83 -55.76 14.82
C LYS A 792 -21.27 -54.43 14.23
#